data_AF-A0A3M6UAI1-F1
#
_entry.id   AF-A0A3M6UAI1-F1
#
_cell.length_a   1.000
_cell.length_b   1.000
_cell.length_c   1.000
_cell.angle_alpha   90.00
_cell.angle_beta   90.00
_cell.angle_gamma   90.00
#
_symmetry.space_group_name_H-M   'P 1'
#
loop_
_entity.id
_entity.type
_entity.pdbx_description
1 polymer ?
#
loop_
_entity_poly.entity_id
_entity_poly.type
_entity_poly.pdbx_seq_one_letter_code
_entity_poly.pdbx_strand_id
1 'polypeptide(L)'
;MRRSVRLAARAIEEVVSQNNKALQTSGQAITINLKEKEGNYSRKETSSKSETRKSKARKRARAKSSTEQDHNEKKGGYLIKSVAAEEKVKPEIKRVKTEPGIHATIKSEDKLNFQPLHEKLIGAHVSISGGLHNAVSEALAIGAKAFGMFLRSQRQWMSKPLQDKDAELFKEACSKANFSPHSILPHGIYLMNCGSPDEETLSKSRATLVDELKRCERLGLCLYNFHPGSTCGKITVEESVGRIAESINQAHAETKYVVTVLENMSCQGNTIGGKFEELRGIIDQVQDKSRVGVCLDTCHAFAAGYDIASERGFEIMMDEFETIVGLKYLRGVHLNDSKGDLGCHLDRHENIGKGKIGVEAFRRVMRDPRFNGIPMILETPYVSENIYQKEIKQLYAMIYLQVRGKKVKKKKLGILKTGLHLNSMSVTEVVLGVIFSILVVVNLVGNTLVCLVVFQNKSLRVPMNYLLVNLAIADMSFAVFVSPQYIVRPFFHHPEPPVGDFLCKVATGGSLSWVGTAASVFTLVLIASDRYYSVLFPYGKKGRMTPLRVKLGIVTSWLIAVISEIPAILVMKYDTDRKICLEDWPNIGFARAYTLATLFFDFILPFTFMASVYSKVIYRLWRGSNHAGTHLALLKRRKKVTKLLLIITALHGVCLFPDTVTYVLSYFGFQYGSIAYKVGTVLVCVNSTVNPFLYSLQSERFRRSLRQLLQCCEKCLVVRCWERRDVIVVNDIQMRG
;
A
#
# COMPACT_ATOMS: atom_id res chain seq x y z
N MET A 1 30.30 -7.76 -19.38
CA MET A 1 30.47 -7.30 -17.97
C MET A 1 30.96 -5.85 -17.87
N ARG A 2 32.18 -5.48 -18.31
CA ARG A 2 32.66 -4.07 -18.27
C ARG A 2 31.79 -3.08 -19.05
N ARG A 3 31.21 -3.50 -20.18
CA ARG A 3 30.28 -2.69 -21.00
C ARG A 3 28.93 -2.45 -20.29
N SER A 4 28.42 -3.47 -19.61
CA SER A 4 27.17 -3.41 -18.83
C SER A 4 27.30 -2.53 -17.58
N VAL A 5 28.45 -2.57 -16.90
CA VAL A 5 28.74 -1.69 -15.75
C VAL A 5 28.89 -0.23 -16.18
N ARG A 6 29.51 0.04 -17.35
CA ARG A 6 29.59 1.40 -17.91
C ARG A 6 28.24 1.95 -18.35
N LEU A 7 27.36 1.10 -18.88
CA LEU A 7 25.99 1.50 -19.25
C LEU A 7 25.14 1.79 -18.00
N ALA A 8 25.27 0.98 -16.95
CA ALA A 8 24.60 1.24 -15.67
C ALA A 8 25.11 2.51 -14.98
N ALA A 9 26.43 2.76 -15.01
CA ALA A 9 27.02 3.99 -14.46
C ALA A 9 26.54 5.25 -15.21
N ARG A 10 26.47 5.19 -16.55
CA ARG A 10 25.92 6.29 -17.38
C ARG A 10 24.45 6.55 -17.12
N ALA A 11 23.64 5.49 -16.97
CA ALA A 11 22.22 5.63 -16.63
C ALA A 11 22.03 6.25 -15.23
N ILE A 12 22.90 5.92 -14.27
CA ILE A 12 22.88 6.53 -12.93
C ILE A 12 23.31 8.02 -13.00
N GLU A 13 24.34 8.36 -13.78
CA GLU A 13 24.76 9.75 -13.98
C GLU A 13 23.68 10.59 -14.68
N GLU A 14 22.96 10.03 -15.66
CA GLU A 14 21.83 10.70 -16.32
C GLU A 14 20.67 10.95 -15.34
N VAL A 15 20.32 9.97 -14.50
CA VAL A 15 19.26 10.12 -13.49
C VAL A 15 19.64 11.15 -12.41
N VAL A 16 20.90 11.16 -11.97
CA VAL A 16 21.41 12.16 -11.02
C VAL A 16 21.45 13.55 -11.64
N SER A 17 21.81 13.67 -12.92
CA SER A 17 21.79 14.93 -13.67
C SER A 17 20.36 15.48 -13.84
N GLN A 18 19.39 14.62 -14.16
CA GLN A 18 17.98 14.99 -14.29
C GLN A 18 17.38 15.44 -12.95
N ASN A 19 17.70 14.76 -11.85
CA ASN A 19 17.27 15.18 -10.52
C ASN A 19 17.91 16.49 -10.05
N ASN A 20 19.19 16.73 -10.36
CA ASN A 20 19.85 18.00 -10.03
C ASN A 20 19.29 19.17 -10.86
N LYS A 21 18.90 18.94 -12.11
CA LYS A 21 18.18 19.95 -12.92
C LYS A 21 16.79 20.24 -12.34
N ALA A 22 16.06 19.23 -11.88
CA ALA A 22 14.76 19.38 -11.22
C ALA A 22 14.87 20.13 -9.88
N LEU A 23 15.93 19.89 -9.10
CA LEU A 23 16.23 20.63 -7.86
C LEU A 23 16.60 22.09 -8.10
N GLN A 24 17.30 22.42 -9.19
CA GLN A 24 17.60 23.81 -9.56
C GLN A 24 16.36 24.56 -10.06
N THR A 25 15.45 23.92 -10.80
CA THR A 25 14.19 24.53 -11.23
C THR A 25 13.25 24.75 -10.03
N SER A 26 13.21 23.81 -9.08
CA SER A 26 12.43 23.96 -7.86
C SER A 26 13.02 25.01 -6.91
N GLY A 27 14.35 25.16 -6.86
CA GLY A 27 15.03 26.21 -6.08
C GLY A 27 14.82 27.63 -6.60
N GLN A 28 14.74 27.82 -7.93
CA GLN A 28 14.40 29.11 -8.53
C GLN A 28 12.93 29.50 -8.28
N ALA A 29 12.00 28.55 -8.32
CA ALA A 29 10.58 28.79 -8.03
C ALA A 29 10.31 29.19 -6.55
N ILE A 30 11.11 28.67 -5.61
CA ILE A 30 11.04 29.03 -4.18
C ILE A 30 11.64 30.41 -3.93
N THR A 31 12.70 30.79 -4.64
CA THR A 31 13.37 32.09 -4.47
C THR A 31 12.55 33.26 -5.05
N ILE A 32 11.74 33.01 -6.10
CA ILE A 32 10.82 33.99 -6.67
C ILE A 32 9.63 34.26 -5.73
N ASN A 33 9.07 33.21 -5.10
CA ASN A 33 7.97 33.34 -4.15
C ASN A 33 8.34 34.02 -2.81
N LEU A 34 9.61 33.97 -2.40
CA LEU A 34 10.08 34.64 -1.18
C LEU A 34 10.30 36.14 -1.39
N LYS A 35 10.69 36.59 -2.59
CA LYS A 35 10.84 38.01 -2.92
C LYS A 35 9.50 38.75 -3.09
N GLU A 36 8.43 38.07 -3.50
CA GLU A 36 7.08 38.66 -3.56
C GLU A 36 6.41 38.80 -2.17
N LYS A 37 6.81 37.97 -1.19
CA LYS A 37 6.27 38.04 0.18
C LYS A 37 6.96 39.09 1.06
N GLU A 38 8.22 39.44 0.81
CA GLU A 38 8.92 40.52 1.54
C GLU A 38 8.51 41.94 1.08
N GLY A 39 7.95 42.08 -0.13
CA GLY A 39 7.48 43.38 -0.65
C GLY A 39 6.15 43.88 -0.07
N ASN A 40 5.40 43.03 0.66
CA ASN A 40 4.03 43.36 1.09
C ASN A 40 3.87 43.52 2.62
N TYR A 41 4.95 43.39 3.39
CA TYR A 41 4.93 43.52 4.86
C TYR A 41 5.54 44.84 5.39
N SER A 42 5.98 45.73 4.50
CA SER A 42 6.57 47.04 4.88
C SER A 42 5.73 48.21 4.38
N ARG A 43 4.43 48.24 4.72
CA ARG A 43 3.64 49.47 4.64
C ARG A 43 2.36 49.40 5.46
N LYS A 44 2.49 49.37 6.79
CA LYS A 44 1.44 49.78 7.74
C LYS A 44 2.04 49.80 9.14
N GLU A 45 2.52 50.97 9.55
CA GLU A 45 2.31 51.58 10.88
C GLU A 45 3.24 52.78 11.06
N THR A 46 2.78 53.73 11.90
CA THR A 46 3.30 55.09 12.18
C THR A 46 2.84 56.12 11.14
N SER A 47 2.29 57.29 11.47
CA SER A 47 2.16 58.02 12.73
C SER A 47 1.09 59.11 12.54
N SER A 48 0.38 59.45 13.62
CA SER A 48 -0.54 60.58 13.72
C SER A 48 0.19 61.81 14.28
N LYS A 49 -0.03 63.00 13.67
CA LYS A 49 -0.49 64.25 14.32
C LYS A 49 -0.24 65.53 13.47
N SER A 50 -1.25 66.41 13.61
CA SER A 50 -1.31 67.88 13.58
C SER A 50 -1.16 68.72 12.28
N GLU A 51 -2.26 69.42 11.97
CA GLU A 51 -2.40 70.86 11.62
C GLU A 51 -1.81 71.33 10.26
N THR A 52 -2.38 72.24 9.46
CA THR A 52 -3.41 73.29 9.62
C THR A 52 -3.95 73.74 8.23
N ARG A 53 -5.24 74.13 8.19
CA ARG A 53 -5.88 75.26 7.45
C ARG A 53 -5.85 75.42 5.90
N LYS A 54 -7.07 75.72 5.41
CA LYS A 54 -7.51 76.56 4.25
C LYS A 54 -7.42 75.89 2.85
N SER A 55 -8.32 76.08 1.88
CA SER A 55 -9.64 76.75 1.75
C SER A 55 -10.15 76.55 0.31
N LYS A 56 -11.49 76.56 0.10
CA LYS A 56 -12.22 76.93 -1.15
C LYS A 56 -12.05 76.00 -2.38
N ALA A 57 -12.98 75.81 -3.32
CA ALA A 57 -14.41 76.09 -3.50
C ALA A 57 -14.85 75.50 -4.88
N ARG A 58 -16.18 75.42 -5.10
CA ARG A 58 -16.96 75.21 -6.36
C ARG A 58 -17.10 73.75 -6.84
N LYS A 59 -18.27 73.09 -6.90
CA LYS A 59 -19.66 73.31 -7.43
C LYS A 59 -19.84 73.22 -8.96
N ARG A 60 -20.70 72.25 -9.35
CA ARG A 60 -21.69 72.16 -10.47
C ARG A 60 -21.12 71.96 -11.90
N ALA A 61 -21.76 71.28 -12.87
CA ALA A 61 -23.16 70.85 -13.16
C ALA A 61 -23.15 69.53 -14.02
N ARG A 62 -24.15 68.62 -14.03
CA ARG A 62 -25.45 68.58 -14.78
C ARG A 62 -25.33 69.04 -16.26
N ALA A 63 -25.91 68.45 -17.31
CA ALA A 63 -26.89 67.37 -17.52
C ALA A 63 -26.96 66.94 -19.02
N LYS A 64 -27.53 65.74 -19.27
CA LYS A 64 -28.42 65.22 -20.35
C LYS A 64 -28.66 65.99 -21.68
N SER A 65 -28.63 65.25 -22.81
CA SER A 65 -29.76 64.92 -23.75
C SER A 65 -29.19 64.20 -25.01
N SER A 66 -29.50 62.94 -25.35
CA SER A 66 -30.66 62.42 -26.12
C SER A 66 -30.96 63.10 -27.47
N THR A 67 -30.71 62.38 -28.59
CA THR A 67 -31.72 62.06 -29.63
C THR A 67 -31.17 61.06 -30.66
N GLU A 68 -32.06 60.16 -31.10
CA GLU A 68 -31.92 59.16 -32.17
C GLU A 68 -32.02 59.79 -33.58
N GLN A 69 -31.45 59.16 -34.60
CA GLN A 69 -32.17 58.31 -35.60
C GLN A 69 -31.46 58.26 -36.99
N ASP A 70 -31.37 57.03 -37.52
CA ASP A 70 -31.34 56.55 -38.90
C ASP A 70 -30.40 57.13 -40.00
N HIS A 71 -29.58 56.24 -40.58
CA HIS A 71 -29.74 55.82 -41.98
C HIS A 71 -28.92 54.55 -42.32
N ASN A 72 -29.25 53.99 -43.48
CA ASN A 72 -29.28 52.58 -43.85
C ASN A 72 -28.16 52.21 -44.87
N GLU A 73 -28.00 50.90 -45.06
CA GLU A 73 -27.51 50.19 -46.26
C GLU A 73 -26.02 49.86 -46.53
N LYS A 74 -25.80 48.53 -46.63
CA LYS A 74 -25.09 47.74 -47.68
C LYS A 74 -23.55 47.81 -47.70
N LYS A 75 -22.78 46.77 -48.08
CA LYS A 75 -23.00 45.49 -48.80
C LYS A 75 -21.72 44.64 -48.66
N GLY A 76 -21.81 43.32 -48.79
CA GLY A 76 -20.65 42.46 -49.05
C GLY A 76 -20.94 40.99 -48.84
N GLY A 77 -21.49 40.32 -49.86
CA GLY A 77 -21.71 38.87 -49.87
C GLY A 77 -20.55 38.11 -50.52
N TYR A 78 -20.47 36.81 -50.24
CA TYR A 78 -20.00 35.80 -51.18
C TYR A 78 -20.71 34.47 -50.89
N LEU A 79 -21.20 33.85 -51.95
CA LEU A 79 -22.00 32.63 -51.99
C LEU A 79 -21.29 31.68 -52.95
N ILE A 80 -20.95 30.45 -52.53
CA ILE A 80 -20.74 29.32 -53.45
C ILE A 80 -21.33 28.04 -52.84
N LYS A 81 -22.25 27.44 -53.60
CA LYS A 81 -22.85 26.11 -53.46
C LYS A 81 -21.84 25.00 -53.78
N SER A 82 -22.00 23.82 -53.18
CA SER A 82 -21.95 22.57 -53.96
C SER A 82 -22.76 21.46 -53.29
N VAL A 83 -23.41 20.66 -54.13
CA VAL A 83 -24.28 19.53 -53.87
C VAL A 83 -23.58 18.29 -54.41
N ALA A 84 -23.64 17.15 -53.71
CA ALA A 84 -23.56 15.82 -54.31
C ALA A 84 -24.17 14.74 -53.39
N ALA A 85 -25.23 14.09 -53.88
CA ALA A 85 -25.68 12.73 -53.54
C ALA A 85 -24.66 11.71 -54.11
N GLU A 86 -24.59 10.40 -53.86
CA GLU A 86 -25.40 9.29 -53.31
C GLU A 86 -24.34 8.19 -52.99
N GLU A 87 -24.51 7.14 -52.17
CA GLU A 87 -25.11 5.86 -52.58
C GLU A 87 -24.92 4.80 -51.46
N LYS A 88 -25.85 3.85 -51.36
CA LYS A 88 -25.97 2.76 -50.37
C LYS A 88 -25.27 1.48 -50.85
N VAL A 89 -24.62 0.72 -49.97
CA VAL A 89 -24.45 -0.75 -50.14
C VAL A 89 -24.41 -1.48 -48.78
N LYS A 90 -25.34 -2.44 -48.60
CA LYS A 90 -25.29 -3.57 -47.64
C LYS A 90 -24.65 -4.78 -48.34
N PRO A 91 -24.11 -5.76 -47.59
CA PRO A 91 -24.26 -7.15 -48.03
C PRO A 91 -24.81 -8.10 -46.98
N GLU A 92 -25.17 -9.26 -47.51
CA GLU A 92 -26.21 -10.20 -47.12
C GLU A 92 -25.65 -11.50 -46.51
N ILE A 93 -26.54 -12.23 -45.86
CA ILE A 93 -26.36 -13.45 -45.07
C ILE A 93 -26.08 -14.68 -45.97
N LYS A 94 -25.30 -15.67 -45.49
CA LYS A 94 -25.45 -17.07 -45.92
C LYS A 94 -25.50 -18.04 -44.72
N ARG A 95 -26.66 -18.67 -44.55
CA ARG A 95 -26.90 -19.92 -43.78
C ARG A 95 -26.74 -21.12 -44.72
N VAL A 96 -26.23 -22.23 -44.21
CA VAL A 96 -26.25 -23.56 -44.86
C VAL A 96 -26.95 -24.56 -43.92
N LYS A 97 -27.71 -25.50 -44.51
CA LYS A 97 -28.72 -26.42 -43.93
C LYS A 97 -28.18 -27.84 -43.61
N THR A 98 -28.74 -28.47 -42.55
CA THR A 98 -29.23 -29.88 -42.29
C THR A 98 -28.40 -31.11 -42.78
N GLU A 99 -28.29 -32.31 -42.15
CA GLU A 99 -29.18 -33.17 -41.31
C GLU A 99 -28.41 -34.48 -40.82
N PRO A 100 -28.99 -35.62 -40.34
CA PRO A 100 -29.23 -36.02 -38.93
C PRO A 100 -28.50 -37.29 -38.38
N GLY A 101 -28.39 -37.38 -37.03
CA GLY A 101 -28.60 -38.58 -36.19
C GLY A 101 -27.51 -39.66 -36.00
N ILE A 102 -27.02 -39.84 -34.77
CA ILE A 102 -26.89 -41.15 -34.07
C ILE A 102 -26.99 -40.91 -32.54
N HIS A 103 -27.91 -41.64 -31.90
CA HIS A 103 -28.11 -41.68 -30.45
C HIS A 103 -26.88 -42.25 -29.70
N ALA A 104 -26.41 -41.53 -28.68
CA ALA A 104 -25.76 -42.14 -27.52
C ALA A 104 -26.02 -41.29 -26.27
N THR A 105 -26.78 -41.89 -25.35
CA THR A 105 -27.27 -41.37 -24.09
C THR A 105 -26.13 -41.09 -23.10
N ILE A 106 -25.81 -39.84 -22.77
CA ILE A 106 -25.17 -39.47 -21.50
C ILE A 106 -25.77 -38.16 -20.97
N LYS A 107 -26.12 -38.21 -19.69
CA LYS A 107 -26.90 -37.25 -18.90
C LYS A 107 -26.25 -35.86 -18.77
N SER A 108 -27.14 -34.88 -18.66
CA SER A 108 -26.99 -33.52 -18.11
C SER A 108 -25.71 -33.23 -17.32
N GLU A 109 -24.89 -32.31 -17.82
CA GLU A 109 -24.00 -31.49 -17.00
C GLU A 109 -24.33 -30.00 -17.27
N ASP A 110 -24.86 -29.37 -16.23
CA ASP A 110 -25.12 -27.93 -16.17
C ASP A 110 -23.86 -27.13 -16.46
N LYS A 111 -23.93 -26.29 -17.49
CA LYS A 111 -22.96 -25.24 -17.75
C LYS A 111 -23.06 -24.19 -16.63
N LEU A 112 -22.19 -24.29 -15.63
CA LEU A 112 -22.01 -23.21 -14.66
C LEU A 112 -21.22 -22.08 -15.35
N ASN A 113 -21.94 -21.12 -15.92
CA ASN A 113 -21.39 -19.86 -16.42
C ASN A 113 -20.82 -19.05 -15.23
N PHE A 114 -19.49 -18.98 -15.12
CA PHE A 114 -18.85 -18.01 -14.22
C PHE A 114 -18.80 -16.64 -14.91
N GLN A 115 -19.71 -15.74 -14.52
CA GLN A 115 -19.62 -14.30 -14.80
C GLN A 115 -18.47 -13.68 -13.98
N PRO A 116 -17.70 -12.72 -14.51
CA PRO A 116 -16.57 -12.13 -13.79
C PRO A 116 -17.06 -11.19 -12.66
N LEU A 117 -16.52 -11.35 -11.45
CA LEU A 117 -16.77 -10.51 -10.25
C LEU A 117 -16.28 -9.04 -10.36
N HIS A 118 -16.15 -8.47 -11.57
CA HIS A 118 -15.63 -7.11 -11.81
C HIS A 118 -16.70 -6.00 -11.76
N GLU A 119 -17.94 -6.29 -11.38
CA GLU A 119 -19.09 -5.37 -11.46
C GLU A 119 -19.28 -4.44 -10.25
N LYS A 120 -18.48 -4.56 -9.18
CA LYS A 120 -18.57 -3.64 -8.02
C LYS A 120 -18.04 -2.26 -8.39
N LEU A 121 -18.87 -1.23 -8.18
CA LEU A 121 -18.53 0.17 -8.44
C LEU A 121 -18.30 0.88 -7.10
N ILE A 122 -17.08 0.81 -6.58
CA ILE A 122 -16.74 1.36 -5.26
C ILE A 122 -16.08 2.74 -5.40
N GLY A 123 -16.47 3.68 -4.54
CA GLY A 123 -15.68 4.87 -4.26
C GLY A 123 -16.07 5.55 -2.96
N ALA A 124 -16.05 6.88 -2.93
CA ALA A 124 -16.31 7.67 -1.74
C ALA A 124 -17.06 8.96 -2.07
N HIS A 125 -17.63 9.58 -1.05
CA HIS A 125 -18.17 10.93 -1.16
C HIS A 125 -17.01 11.94 -1.17
N VAL A 126 -16.78 12.58 -2.32
CA VAL A 126 -15.63 13.47 -2.58
C VAL A 126 -16.02 14.95 -2.54
N SER A 127 -15.02 15.81 -2.43
CA SER A 127 -15.22 17.26 -2.37
C SER A 127 -15.45 17.85 -3.75
N ILE A 128 -16.24 18.92 -3.79
CA ILE A 128 -16.46 19.76 -4.99
C ILE A 128 -15.73 21.09 -4.90
N SER A 129 -14.76 21.21 -3.97
CA SER A 129 -14.03 22.46 -3.75
C SER A 129 -13.33 22.91 -5.04
N GLY A 130 -13.49 24.18 -5.39
CA GLY A 130 -12.97 24.74 -6.64
C GLY A 130 -13.78 24.39 -7.91
N GLY A 131 -14.86 23.60 -7.80
CA GLY A 131 -15.79 23.30 -8.90
C GLY A 131 -16.18 21.82 -8.98
N LEU A 132 -17.34 21.53 -9.59
CA LEU A 132 -17.88 20.16 -9.69
C LEU A 132 -16.93 19.21 -10.44
N HIS A 133 -16.24 19.69 -11.48
CA HIS A 133 -15.28 18.89 -12.24
C HIS A 133 -14.11 18.35 -11.39
N ASN A 134 -13.78 19.01 -10.27
CA ASN A 134 -12.72 18.54 -9.37
C ASN A 134 -13.11 17.26 -8.63
N ALA A 135 -14.40 16.99 -8.41
CA ALA A 135 -14.86 15.73 -7.83
C ALA A 135 -14.40 14.53 -8.66
N VAL A 136 -14.35 14.67 -9.98
CA VAL A 136 -13.86 13.61 -10.88
C VAL A 136 -12.36 13.35 -10.65
N SER A 137 -11.57 14.42 -10.54
CA SER A 137 -10.13 14.32 -10.26
C SER A 137 -9.85 13.71 -8.89
N GLU A 138 -10.63 14.10 -7.86
CA GLU A 138 -10.53 13.52 -6.52
C GLU A 138 -10.90 12.03 -6.52
N ALA A 139 -11.99 11.66 -7.19
CA ALA A 139 -12.41 10.26 -7.34
C ALA A 139 -11.34 9.40 -8.04
N LEU A 140 -10.72 9.93 -9.11
CA LEU A 140 -9.60 9.25 -9.78
C LEU A 140 -8.40 9.06 -8.85
N ALA A 141 -8.04 10.08 -8.07
CA ALA A 141 -6.88 10.02 -7.17
C ALA A 141 -7.01 8.93 -6.09
N ILE A 142 -8.23 8.67 -5.63
CA ILE A 142 -8.51 7.60 -4.65
C ILE A 142 -8.77 6.23 -5.31
N GLY A 143 -8.67 6.13 -6.64
CA GLY A 143 -8.87 4.87 -7.38
C GLY A 143 -10.33 4.40 -7.43
N ALA A 144 -11.28 5.34 -7.36
CA ALA A 144 -12.70 5.06 -7.35
C ALA A 144 -13.22 4.63 -8.73
N LYS A 145 -14.26 3.79 -8.74
CA LYS A 145 -15.09 3.44 -9.91
C LYS A 145 -16.51 3.99 -9.86
N ALA A 146 -16.89 4.54 -8.71
CA ALA A 146 -18.11 5.31 -8.47
C ALA A 146 -17.76 6.47 -7.52
N PHE A 147 -18.56 7.51 -7.41
CA PHE A 147 -18.35 8.50 -6.35
C PHE A 147 -19.64 9.23 -5.99
N GLY A 148 -19.71 9.69 -4.75
CA GLY A 148 -20.74 10.62 -4.28
C GLY A 148 -20.23 12.04 -4.25
N MET A 149 -21.13 13.01 -4.36
CA MET A 149 -20.79 14.43 -4.19
C MET A 149 -22.05 15.25 -3.88
N PHE A 150 -21.88 16.40 -3.23
CA PHE A 150 -22.92 17.42 -3.26
C PHE A 150 -22.90 18.17 -4.59
N LEU A 151 -24.04 18.72 -5.01
CA LEU A 151 -24.10 19.61 -6.20
C LEU A 151 -23.93 21.10 -5.84
N ARG A 152 -23.93 21.40 -4.55
CA ARG A 152 -23.82 22.74 -3.95
C ARG A 152 -23.25 22.67 -2.54
N SER A 153 -23.15 23.80 -1.85
CA SER A 153 -22.88 23.80 -0.41
C SER A 153 -24.06 23.22 0.36
N GLN A 154 -23.79 22.19 1.15
CA GLN A 154 -24.70 21.52 2.08
C GLN A 154 -25.23 22.39 3.23
N ARG A 155 -24.70 23.61 3.40
CA ARG A 155 -25.04 24.52 4.51
C ARG A 155 -25.99 25.64 4.12
N GLN A 156 -26.39 25.73 2.86
CA GLN A 156 -27.17 26.86 2.34
C GLN A 156 -28.33 26.36 1.47
N TRP A 157 -29.51 26.97 1.62
CA TRP A 157 -30.67 26.70 0.77
C TRP A 157 -30.45 27.19 -0.67
N MET A 158 -29.96 28.42 -0.81
CA MET A 158 -29.76 29.07 -2.09
C MET A 158 -28.33 28.83 -2.59
N SER A 159 -28.19 28.44 -3.85
CA SER A 159 -26.91 28.38 -4.54
C SER A 159 -27.00 29.09 -5.88
N LYS A 160 -25.86 29.57 -6.39
CA LYS A 160 -25.82 30.19 -7.72
C LYS A 160 -26.30 29.18 -8.77
N PRO A 161 -27.05 29.61 -9.80
CA PRO A 161 -27.42 28.73 -10.91
C PRO A 161 -26.17 28.07 -11.49
N LEU A 162 -26.24 26.76 -11.73
CA LEU A 162 -25.19 26.03 -12.44
C LEU A 162 -24.99 26.68 -13.81
N GLN A 163 -23.76 26.98 -14.22
CA GLN A 163 -23.50 27.54 -15.55
C GLN A 163 -23.32 26.42 -16.57
N ASP A 164 -23.71 26.63 -17.83
CA ASP A 164 -23.60 25.60 -18.87
C ASP A 164 -22.14 25.16 -19.06
N LYS A 165 -21.22 26.13 -19.04
CA LYS A 165 -19.78 25.87 -19.08
C LYS A 165 -19.30 24.93 -17.97
N ASP A 166 -19.79 25.10 -16.74
CA ASP A 166 -19.37 24.26 -15.61
C ASP A 166 -19.94 22.83 -15.75
N ALA A 167 -21.15 22.71 -16.28
CA ALA A 167 -21.77 21.42 -16.57
C ALA A 167 -21.06 20.67 -17.71
N GLU A 168 -20.66 21.37 -18.77
CA GLU A 168 -19.85 20.81 -19.86
C GLU A 168 -18.47 20.35 -19.38
N LEU A 169 -17.79 21.17 -18.56
CA LEU A 169 -16.51 20.81 -17.96
C LEU A 169 -16.62 19.54 -17.10
N PHE A 170 -17.68 19.42 -16.31
CA PHE A 170 -17.93 18.21 -15.52
C PHE A 170 -18.15 16.98 -16.42
N LYS A 171 -19.01 17.09 -17.45
CA LYS A 171 -19.27 16.00 -18.40
C LYS A 171 -18.00 15.56 -19.13
N GLU A 172 -17.20 16.51 -19.58
CA GLU A 172 -15.93 16.25 -20.25
C GLU A 172 -14.96 15.53 -19.30
N ALA A 173 -14.86 15.97 -18.05
CA ALA A 173 -14.06 15.31 -17.04
C ALA A 173 -14.51 13.86 -16.80
N CYS A 174 -15.82 13.62 -16.61
CA CYS A 174 -16.38 12.28 -16.46
C CYS A 174 -16.07 11.38 -17.66
N SER A 175 -16.26 11.90 -18.89
CA SER A 175 -15.98 11.16 -20.12
C SER A 175 -14.50 10.79 -20.25
N LYS A 176 -13.58 11.72 -19.95
CA LYS A 176 -12.13 11.45 -19.96
C LYS A 176 -11.71 10.42 -18.89
N ALA A 177 -12.40 10.43 -17.76
CA ALA A 177 -12.16 9.53 -16.63
C ALA A 177 -12.87 8.18 -16.73
N ASN A 178 -13.69 7.95 -17.77
CA ASN A 178 -14.55 6.78 -17.94
C ASN A 178 -15.56 6.55 -16.79
N PHE A 179 -16.07 7.62 -16.16
CA PHE A 179 -17.19 7.50 -15.23
C PHE A 179 -18.53 7.55 -15.98
N SER A 180 -19.29 6.46 -15.86
CA SER A 180 -20.68 6.42 -16.32
C SER A 180 -21.58 7.23 -15.38
N PRO A 181 -22.61 7.93 -15.88
CA PRO A 181 -23.62 8.58 -15.04
C PRO A 181 -24.25 7.67 -13.98
N HIS A 182 -24.33 6.35 -14.23
CA HIS A 182 -24.87 5.36 -13.30
C HIS A 182 -23.92 5.06 -12.13
N SER A 183 -22.65 5.42 -12.24
CA SER A 183 -21.64 5.25 -11.19
C SER A 183 -21.51 6.47 -10.27
N ILE A 184 -22.29 7.53 -10.49
CA ILE A 184 -22.19 8.77 -9.74
C ILE A 184 -23.49 8.94 -8.95
N LEU A 185 -23.37 9.09 -7.63
CA LEU A 185 -24.51 9.19 -6.72
C LEU A 185 -24.46 10.52 -5.95
N PRO A 186 -24.96 11.62 -6.54
CA PRO A 186 -25.04 12.90 -5.84
C PRO A 186 -25.91 12.81 -4.60
N HIS A 187 -25.56 13.57 -3.57
CA HIS A 187 -26.27 13.61 -2.31
C HIS A 187 -26.97 14.97 -2.11
N GLY A 188 -28.18 14.94 -1.57
CA GLY A 188 -28.92 16.13 -1.19
C GLY A 188 -28.40 16.81 0.08
N ILE A 189 -28.66 18.10 0.22
CA ILE A 189 -28.19 18.87 1.38
C ILE A 189 -28.94 18.45 2.65
N TYR A 190 -28.24 18.41 3.78
CA TYR A 190 -28.82 17.98 5.07
C TYR A 190 -29.93 18.90 5.61
N LEU A 191 -30.10 20.09 5.05
CA LEU A 191 -31.17 21.01 5.41
C LEU A 191 -32.54 20.56 4.87
N MET A 192 -32.58 19.72 3.84
CA MET A 192 -33.82 19.28 3.24
C MET A 192 -34.61 18.38 4.18
N ASN A 193 -35.90 18.67 4.32
CA ASN A 193 -36.88 17.80 4.92
C ASN A 193 -38.16 17.82 4.08
N CYS A 194 -38.25 16.92 3.11
CA CYS A 194 -39.41 16.77 2.23
C CYS A 194 -40.67 16.24 2.94
N GLY A 195 -40.52 15.81 4.20
CA GLY A 195 -41.60 15.39 5.08
C GLY A 195 -41.90 16.39 6.20
N SER A 196 -41.37 17.61 6.11
CA SER A 196 -41.43 18.59 7.20
C SER A 196 -42.88 18.97 7.56
N PRO A 197 -43.22 19.07 8.86
CA PRO A 197 -44.47 19.65 9.33
C PRO A 197 -44.51 21.18 9.14
N ASP A 198 -43.33 21.82 9.13
CA ASP A 198 -43.17 23.26 8.92
C ASP A 198 -43.24 23.60 7.43
N GLU A 199 -44.20 24.46 7.07
CA GLU A 199 -44.55 24.77 5.68
C GLU A 199 -43.42 25.52 4.94
N GLU A 200 -42.69 26.39 5.64
CA GLU A 200 -41.56 27.10 5.05
C GLU A 200 -40.43 26.13 4.69
N THR A 201 -40.08 25.24 5.61
CA THR A 201 -39.06 24.20 5.40
C THR A 201 -39.51 23.21 4.32
N LEU A 202 -40.79 22.82 4.30
CA LEU A 202 -41.36 21.95 3.28
C LEU A 202 -41.27 22.58 1.89
N SER A 203 -41.70 23.83 1.76
CA SER A 203 -41.64 24.59 0.51
C SER A 203 -40.20 24.77 0.00
N LYS A 204 -39.27 25.15 0.89
CA LYS A 204 -37.85 25.24 0.55
C LYS A 204 -37.26 23.90 0.14
N SER A 205 -37.65 22.81 0.80
CA SER A 205 -37.18 21.45 0.48
C SER A 205 -37.69 20.99 -0.88
N ARG A 206 -38.95 21.25 -1.20
CA ARG A 206 -39.55 20.97 -2.53
C ARG A 206 -38.84 21.74 -3.64
N ALA A 207 -38.68 23.04 -3.46
CA ALA A 207 -37.97 23.89 -4.42
C ALA A 207 -36.51 23.43 -4.61
N THR A 208 -35.85 23.04 -3.51
CA THR A 208 -34.48 22.52 -3.56
C THR A 208 -34.41 21.19 -4.30
N LEU A 209 -35.33 20.24 -4.02
CA LEU A 209 -35.39 18.96 -4.71
C LEU A 209 -35.54 19.14 -6.22
N VAL A 210 -36.46 20.01 -6.65
CA VAL A 210 -36.65 20.36 -8.08
C VAL A 210 -35.35 20.91 -8.69
N ASP A 211 -34.70 21.87 -8.04
CA ASP A 211 -33.45 22.47 -8.53
C ASP A 211 -32.30 21.46 -8.59
N GLU A 212 -32.19 20.58 -7.61
CA GLU A 212 -31.17 19.52 -7.57
C GLU A 212 -31.37 18.47 -8.68
N LEU A 213 -32.61 18.04 -8.93
CA LEU A 213 -32.89 17.15 -10.05
C LEU A 213 -32.60 17.83 -11.40
N LYS A 214 -32.96 19.11 -11.57
CA LYS A 214 -32.61 19.89 -12.78
C LYS A 214 -31.09 20.03 -12.95
N ARG A 215 -30.33 20.16 -11.86
CA ARG A 215 -28.85 20.15 -11.89
C ARG A 215 -28.31 18.78 -12.30
N CYS A 216 -28.84 17.69 -11.76
CA CYS A 216 -28.50 16.34 -12.20
C CYS A 216 -28.69 16.19 -13.71
N GLU A 217 -29.82 16.61 -14.27
CA GLU A 217 -30.07 16.55 -15.72
C GLU A 217 -29.07 17.36 -16.53
N ARG A 218 -28.78 18.59 -16.08
CA ARG A 218 -27.79 19.44 -16.73
C ARG A 218 -26.39 18.86 -16.67
N LEU A 219 -26.04 18.13 -15.61
CA LEU A 219 -24.78 17.40 -15.46
C LEU A 219 -24.78 16.05 -16.20
N GLY A 220 -25.93 15.59 -16.70
CA GLY A 220 -26.07 14.27 -17.34
C GLY A 220 -26.11 13.11 -16.35
N LEU A 221 -26.40 13.37 -15.08
CA LEU A 221 -26.49 12.39 -13.99
C LEU A 221 -27.89 11.78 -13.94
N CYS A 222 -27.98 10.52 -13.50
CA CYS A 222 -29.23 9.75 -13.54
C CYS A 222 -29.78 9.36 -12.15
N LEU A 223 -28.99 9.51 -11.10
CA LEU A 223 -29.37 9.21 -9.71
C LEU A 223 -29.27 10.48 -8.87
N TYR A 224 -30.06 10.56 -7.80
CA TYR A 224 -29.96 11.61 -6.79
C TYR A 224 -30.39 11.05 -5.42
N ASN A 225 -29.44 10.91 -4.51
CA ASN A 225 -29.63 10.39 -3.17
C ASN A 225 -30.04 11.48 -2.18
N PHE A 226 -30.98 11.20 -1.29
CA PHE A 226 -31.31 12.10 -0.19
C PHE A 226 -31.97 11.37 0.97
N HIS A 227 -31.86 11.95 2.16
CA HIS A 227 -32.59 11.50 3.34
C HIS A 227 -34.09 11.84 3.17
N PRO A 228 -35.02 10.90 3.38
CA PRO A 228 -36.44 11.11 3.09
C PRO A 228 -37.03 12.33 3.82
N GLY A 229 -36.81 12.43 5.13
CA GLY A 229 -37.31 13.55 5.94
C GLY A 229 -37.44 13.20 7.42
N SER A 230 -38.18 14.04 8.15
CA SER A 230 -38.47 13.86 9.57
C SER A 230 -39.83 14.45 9.93
N THR A 231 -40.56 13.78 10.83
CA THR A 231 -41.82 14.30 11.40
C THR A 231 -41.60 15.49 12.33
N CYS A 232 -40.35 15.72 12.75
CA CYS A 232 -39.95 16.64 13.82
C CYS A 232 -40.76 16.46 15.12
N GLY A 233 -41.42 15.31 15.32
CA GLY A 233 -42.32 15.05 16.44
C GLY A 233 -43.64 15.83 16.40
N LYS A 234 -44.02 16.42 15.26
CA LYS A 234 -45.22 17.28 15.14
C LYS A 234 -46.35 16.70 14.28
N ILE A 235 -46.06 15.71 13.47
CA ILE A 235 -47.02 15.03 12.57
C ILE A 235 -46.81 13.51 12.66
N THR A 236 -47.76 12.72 12.15
CA THR A 236 -47.60 11.27 12.12
C THR A 236 -46.57 10.84 11.07
N VAL A 237 -46.11 9.59 11.17
CA VAL A 237 -45.22 8.96 10.18
C VAL A 237 -45.92 8.91 8.82
N GLU A 238 -47.20 8.53 8.78
CA GLU A 238 -48.00 8.43 7.56
C GLU A 238 -48.17 9.79 6.87
N GLU A 239 -48.43 10.85 7.63
CA GLU A 239 -48.52 12.22 7.11
C GLU A 239 -47.18 12.67 6.50
N SER A 240 -46.06 12.40 7.19
CA SER A 240 -44.73 12.75 6.68
C SER A 240 -44.36 11.94 5.43
N VAL A 241 -44.65 10.64 5.42
CA VAL A 241 -44.49 9.75 4.26
C VAL A 241 -45.28 10.28 3.04
N GLY A 242 -46.53 10.70 3.25
CA GLY A 242 -47.35 11.31 2.20
C GLY A 242 -46.75 12.61 1.65
N ARG A 243 -46.26 13.50 2.53
CA ARG A 243 -45.58 14.75 2.13
C ARG A 243 -44.30 14.49 1.33
N ILE A 244 -43.53 13.46 1.70
CA ILE A 244 -42.30 13.08 0.98
C ILE A 244 -42.66 12.59 -0.43
N ALA A 245 -43.62 11.67 -0.55
CA ALA A 245 -44.08 11.17 -1.84
C ALA A 245 -44.63 12.29 -2.74
N GLU A 246 -45.41 13.22 -2.19
CA GLU A 246 -45.90 14.39 -2.91
C GLU A 246 -44.74 15.27 -3.41
N SER A 247 -43.74 15.51 -2.56
CA SER A 247 -42.56 16.30 -2.92
C SER A 247 -41.76 15.65 -4.07
N ILE A 248 -41.65 14.32 -4.06
CA ILE A 248 -41.03 13.55 -5.16
C ILE A 248 -41.87 13.68 -6.44
N ASN A 249 -43.18 13.51 -6.36
CA ASN A 249 -44.08 13.62 -7.52
C ASN A 249 -44.01 15.01 -8.16
N GLN A 250 -43.98 16.08 -7.36
CA GLN A 250 -43.80 17.44 -7.85
C GLN A 250 -42.45 17.61 -8.58
N ALA A 251 -41.37 17.11 -7.98
CA ALA A 251 -40.04 17.18 -8.59
C ALA A 251 -39.93 16.36 -9.88
N HIS A 252 -40.58 15.19 -9.93
CA HIS A 252 -40.66 14.34 -11.11
C HIS A 252 -41.47 14.99 -12.23
N ALA A 253 -42.55 15.73 -11.91
CA ALA A 253 -43.34 16.46 -12.92
C ALA A 253 -42.54 17.59 -13.60
N GLU A 254 -41.54 18.14 -12.91
CA GLU A 254 -40.68 19.21 -13.42
C GLU A 254 -39.35 18.74 -14.03
N THR A 255 -39.11 17.43 -14.06
CA THR A 255 -37.88 16.82 -14.58
C THR A 255 -38.22 15.57 -15.41
N LYS A 256 -37.24 15.02 -16.13
CA LYS A 256 -37.46 14.01 -17.17
C LYS A 256 -37.06 12.60 -16.75
N TYR A 257 -35.87 12.40 -16.20
CA TYR A 257 -35.32 11.04 -16.09
C TYR A 257 -34.54 10.71 -14.81
N VAL A 258 -34.23 11.68 -13.96
CA VAL A 258 -33.44 11.43 -12.75
C VAL A 258 -34.25 10.57 -11.77
N VAL A 259 -33.63 9.51 -11.26
CA VAL A 259 -34.17 8.63 -10.23
C VAL A 259 -33.87 9.23 -8.86
N THR A 260 -34.90 9.54 -8.09
CA THR A 260 -34.77 9.93 -6.68
C THR A 260 -34.51 8.69 -5.83
N VAL A 261 -33.38 8.66 -5.15
CA VAL A 261 -32.90 7.53 -4.35
C VAL A 261 -33.09 7.88 -2.87
N LEU A 262 -34.00 7.19 -2.21
CA LEU A 262 -34.31 7.35 -0.79
C LEU A 262 -33.26 6.59 0.03
N GLU A 263 -32.54 7.27 0.89
CA GLU A 263 -31.62 6.60 1.81
C GLU A 263 -32.36 6.07 3.05
N ASN A 264 -32.05 4.86 3.51
CA ASN A 264 -32.53 4.42 4.81
C ASN A 264 -31.83 5.20 5.93
N MET A 265 -32.55 5.45 7.03
CA MET A 265 -32.08 6.29 8.14
C MET A 265 -31.79 5.47 9.39
N SER A 266 -31.05 6.04 10.34
CA SER A 266 -30.67 5.38 11.59
C SER A 266 -31.78 5.32 12.65
N CYS A 267 -33.00 5.81 12.36
CA CYS A 267 -34.05 6.13 13.34
C CYS A 267 -33.64 7.20 14.38
N GLN A 268 -32.61 8.02 14.10
CA GLN A 268 -32.19 9.06 15.03
C GLN A 268 -33.26 10.15 15.18
N GLY A 269 -33.75 10.34 16.41
CA GLY A 269 -34.77 11.35 16.69
C GLY A 269 -36.10 11.01 16.03
N ASN A 270 -36.51 11.81 15.05
CA ASN A 270 -37.82 11.69 14.38
C ASN A 270 -37.68 11.47 12.87
N THR A 271 -36.58 10.88 12.41
CA THR A 271 -36.32 10.64 10.97
C THR A 271 -37.25 9.58 10.39
N ILE A 272 -37.62 9.76 9.13
CA ILE A 272 -38.38 8.78 8.32
C ILE A 272 -37.42 7.99 7.44
N GLY A 273 -37.72 6.71 7.23
CA GLY A 273 -36.92 5.79 6.42
C GLY A 273 -36.04 4.87 7.26
N GLY A 274 -36.29 4.82 8.58
CA GLY A 274 -35.56 3.92 9.47
C GLY A 274 -36.06 2.48 9.37
N LYS A 275 -37.36 2.31 9.12
CA LYS A 275 -37.98 1.03 8.79
C LYS A 275 -38.19 0.90 7.29
N PHE A 276 -38.02 -0.30 6.75
CA PHE A 276 -38.24 -0.54 5.31
C PHE A 276 -39.69 -0.29 4.87
N GLU A 277 -40.67 -0.46 5.76
CA GLU A 277 -42.08 -0.15 5.49
C GLU A 277 -42.31 1.35 5.25
N GLU A 278 -41.55 2.22 5.90
CA GLU A 278 -41.64 3.67 5.69
C GLU A 278 -41.15 4.02 4.28
N LEU A 279 -40.04 3.41 3.83
CA LEU A 279 -39.54 3.57 2.46
C LEU A 279 -40.54 3.02 1.43
N ARG A 280 -41.11 1.84 1.69
CA ARG A 280 -42.17 1.24 0.84
C ARG A 280 -43.39 2.14 0.75
N GLY A 281 -43.85 2.69 1.88
CA GLY A 281 -45.00 3.60 1.95
C GLY A 281 -44.80 4.88 1.12
N ILE A 282 -43.57 5.40 1.04
CA ILE A 282 -43.23 6.49 0.13
C ILE A 282 -43.31 6.01 -1.33
N ILE A 283 -42.64 4.89 -1.67
CA ILE A 283 -42.59 4.35 -3.03
C ILE A 283 -43.99 4.02 -3.58
N ASP A 284 -44.90 3.53 -2.75
CA ASP A 284 -46.28 3.24 -3.15
C ASP A 284 -47.04 4.48 -3.63
N GLN A 285 -46.78 5.62 -2.98
CA GLN A 285 -47.42 6.90 -3.27
C GLN A 285 -46.70 7.72 -4.36
N VAL A 286 -45.48 7.34 -4.75
CA VAL A 286 -44.82 7.91 -5.94
C VAL A 286 -45.53 7.42 -7.20
N GLN A 287 -45.89 8.34 -8.09
CA GLN A 287 -46.62 8.10 -9.33
C GLN A 287 -45.73 7.36 -10.35
N ASP A 288 -44.57 7.93 -10.67
CA ASP A 288 -43.60 7.28 -11.55
C ASP A 288 -42.62 6.40 -10.76
N LYS A 289 -43.03 5.14 -10.55
CA LYS A 289 -42.24 4.14 -9.83
C LYS A 289 -40.94 3.75 -10.56
N SER A 290 -40.76 4.12 -11.83
CA SER A 290 -39.49 3.88 -12.54
C SER A 290 -38.39 4.85 -12.12
N ARG A 291 -38.78 6.00 -11.56
CA ARG A 291 -37.91 7.11 -11.15
C ARG A 291 -37.73 7.24 -9.64
N VAL A 292 -38.02 6.18 -8.88
CA VAL A 292 -37.70 6.10 -7.45
C VAL A 292 -36.86 4.87 -7.16
N GLY A 293 -35.96 4.97 -6.20
CA GLY A 293 -35.12 3.87 -5.72
C GLY A 293 -34.71 4.08 -4.27
N VAL A 294 -33.84 3.20 -3.78
CA VAL A 294 -33.33 3.20 -2.40
C VAL A 294 -31.82 3.06 -2.39
N CYS A 295 -31.17 3.82 -1.51
CA CYS A 295 -29.78 3.63 -1.11
C CYS A 295 -29.76 2.94 0.26
N LEU A 296 -29.03 1.84 0.37
CA LEU A 296 -28.80 1.17 1.64
C LEU A 296 -27.51 1.67 2.28
N ASP A 297 -27.60 2.48 3.32
CA ASP A 297 -26.49 2.79 4.21
C ASP A 297 -26.36 1.71 5.31
N THR A 298 -25.18 1.11 5.38
CA THR A 298 -24.88 0.01 6.31
C THR A 298 -24.84 0.45 7.77
N CYS A 299 -24.37 1.67 8.07
CA CYS A 299 -24.37 2.23 9.43
C CYS A 299 -25.80 2.55 9.87
N HIS A 300 -26.60 3.16 9.00
CA HIS A 300 -27.99 3.48 9.27
C HIS A 300 -28.82 2.22 9.52
N ALA A 301 -28.68 1.20 8.68
CA ALA A 301 -29.39 -0.06 8.86
C ALA A 301 -29.06 -0.70 10.22
N PHE A 302 -27.77 -0.75 10.56
CA PHE A 302 -27.31 -1.27 11.85
C PHE A 302 -27.82 -0.45 13.04
N ALA A 303 -27.76 0.88 12.95
CA ALA A 303 -28.28 1.76 14.00
C ALA A 303 -29.80 1.71 14.14
N ALA A 304 -30.54 1.41 13.07
CA ALA A 304 -31.99 1.22 13.07
C ALA A 304 -32.43 -0.12 13.69
N GLY A 305 -31.52 -1.10 13.77
CA GLY A 305 -31.77 -2.41 14.39
C GLY A 305 -31.61 -3.61 13.45
N TYR A 306 -31.22 -3.40 12.19
CA TYR A 306 -30.93 -4.47 11.25
C TYR A 306 -29.52 -5.02 11.47
N ASP A 307 -29.41 -6.27 11.91
CA ASP A 307 -28.12 -6.90 12.21
C ASP A 307 -27.34 -7.29 10.93
N ILE A 308 -26.71 -6.32 10.29
CA ILE A 308 -25.77 -6.56 9.19
C ILE A 308 -24.44 -7.19 9.64
N ALA A 309 -24.13 -7.14 10.94
CA ALA A 309 -22.86 -7.60 11.50
C ALA A 309 -22.75 -9.13 11.52
N SER A 310 -23.84 -9.86 11.78
CA SER A 310 -23.87 -11.32 11.67
C SER A 310 -24.25 -11.81 10.27
N GLU A 311 -23.86 -13.03 9.91
CA GLU A 311 -24.24 -13.65 8.62
C GLU A 311 -25.76 -13.87 8.54
N ARG A 312 -26.35 -14.44 9.60
CA ARG A 312 -27.80 -14.69 9.65
C ARG A 312 -28.61 -13.39 9.65
N GLY A 313 -28.18 -12.38 10.41
CA GLY A 313 -28.87 -11.10 10.47
C GLY A 313 -28.82 -10.38 9.12
N PHE A 314 -27.70 -10.46 8.40
CA PHE A 314 -27.57 -9.89 7.06
C PHE A 314 -28.55 -10.52 6.07
N GLU A 315 -28.68 -11.85 6.04
CA GLU A 315 -29.65 -12.49 5.15
C GLU A 315 -31.09 -12.15 5.53
N ILE A 316 -31.43 -12.12 6.83
CA ILE A 316 -32.76 -11.69 7.29
C ILE A 316 -33.07 -10.26 6.83
N MET A 317 -32.13 -9.32 7.00
CA MET A 317 -32.30 -7.94 6.56
C MET A 317 -32.51 -7.86 5.04
N MET A 318 -31.74 -8.61 4.26
CA MET A 318 -31.86 -8.59 2.80
C MET A 318 -33.15 -9.25 2.31
N ASP A 319 -33.61 -10.32 2.95
CA ASP A 319 -34.90 -10.97 2.67
C ASP A 319 -36.08 -10.05 3.04
N GLU A 320 -35.98 -9.35 4.17
CA GLU A 320 -36.95 -8.33 4.58
C GLU A 320 -36.96 -7.17 3.59
N PHE A 321 -35.79 -6.68 3.17
CA PHE A 321 -35.68 -5.65 2.14
C PHE A 321 -36.31 -6.07 0.82
N GLU A 322 -36.05 -7.29 0.34
CA GLU A 322 -36.68 -7.82 -0.88
C GLU A 322 -38.20 -7.94 -0.73
N THR A 323 -38.67 -8.43 0.41
CA THR A 323 -40.11 -8.67 0.67
C THR A 323 -40.88 -7.35 0.76
N ILE A 324 -40.33 -6.36 1.47
CA ILE A 324 -41.01 -5.10 1.76
C ILE A 324 -40.78 -4.09 0.65
N VAL A 325 -39.52 -3.82 0.29
CA VAL A 325 -39.17 -2.78 -0.68
C VAL A 325 -39.06 -3.37 -2.08
N GLY A 326 -38.27 -4.44 -2.22
CA GLY A 326 -37.87 -5.09 -3.47
C GLY A 326 -36.50 -4.61 -3.97
N LEU A 327 -35.59 -5.54 -4.25
CA LEU A 327 -34.24 -5.33 -4.78
C LEU A 327 -34.26 -4.57 -6.12
N LYS A 328 -35.36 -4.63 -6.87
CA LYS A 328 -35.56 -3.81 -8.08
C LYS A 328 -35.50 -2.32 -7.82
N TYR A 329 -35.66 -1.84 -6.58
CA TYR A 329 -35.51 -0.45 -6.18
C TYR A 329 -34.13 -0.12 -5.62
N LEU A 330 -33.27 -1.11 -5.35
CA LEU A 330 -31.91 -0.86 -4.89
C LEU A 330 -31.13 -0.15 -6.00
N ARG A 331 -30.60 1.05 -5.70
CA ARG A 331 -29.88 1.90 -6.67
C ARG A 331 -28.50 2.33 -6.18
N GLY A 332 -28.21 2.19 -4.89
CA GLY A 332 -26.92 2.53 -4.32
C GLY A 332 -26.72 1.90 -2.94
N VAL A 333 -25.49 1.94 -2.46
CA VAL A 333 -25.13 1.53 -1.10
C VAL A 333 -24.17 2.55 -0.52
N HIS A 334 -24.39 3.00 0.70
CA HIS A 334 -23.37 3.70 1.47
C HIS A 334 -22.67 2.71 2.40
N LEU A 335 -21.34 2.66 2.30
CA LEU A 335 -20.50 1.70 3.00
C LEU A 335 -19.86 2.37 4.22
N ASN A 336 -20.56 2.30 5.34
CA ASN A 336 -20.15 2.93 6.58
C ASN A 336 -20.17 1.92 7.73
N ASP A 337 -19.05 1.76 8.43
CA ASP A 337 -19.05 1.02 9.70
C ASP A 337 -19.72 1.88 10.77
N SER A 338 -20.15 1.29 11.90
CA SER A 338 -20.87 2.01 12.95
C SER A 338 -20.01 2.17 14.20
N LYS A 339 -19.93 3.38 14.76
CA LYS A 339 -19.37 3.59 16.12
C LYS A 339 -20.31 3.09 17.21
N GLY A 340 -21.62 3.18 16.97
CA GLY A 340 -22.65 2.79 17.92
C GLY A 340 -22.97 1.30 17.84
N ASP A 341 -23.62 0.78 18.89
CA ASP A 341 -24.09 -0.61 18.93
C ASP A 341 -25.34 -0.82 18.04
N LEU A 342 -25.70 -2.09 17.79
CA LEU A 342 -26.90 -2.47 17.04
C LEU A 342 -28.14 -1.83 17.70
N GLY A 343 -28.97 -1.16 16.89
CA GLY A 343 -30.17 -0.50 17.40
C GLY A 343 -29.90 0.74 18.26
N CYS A 344 -28.72 1.37 18.18
CA CYS A 344 -28.41 2.54 19.00
C CYS A 344 -29.12 3.83 18.58
N HIS A 345 -29.73 3.86 17.40
CA HIS A 345 -30.40 5.03 16.83
C HIS A 345 -29.51 6.27 16.69
N LEU A 346 -28.22 6.06 16.39
CA LEU A 346 -27.23 7.11 16.18
C LEU A 346 -26.61 6.98 14.80
N ASP A 347 -26.66 8.06 14.02
CA ASP A 347 -25.86 8.22 12.82
C ASP A 347 -24.43 8.66 13.23
N ARG A 348 -23.55 7.66 13.41
CA ARG A 348 -22.12 7.86 13.72
C ARG A 348 -21.25 6.87 12.97
N HIS A 349 -20.82 7.28 11.79
CA HIS A 349 -19.96 6.48 10.92
C HIS A 349 -18.58 6.20 11.54
N GLU A 350 -18.03 5.05 11.16
CA GLU A 350 -16.68 4.59 11.46
C GLU A 350 -16.01 4.03 10.20
N ASN A 351 -14.69 4.02 10.19
CA ASN A 351 -13.90 3.41 9.12
C ASN A 351 -14.12 1.89 9.01
N ILE A 352 -13.98 1.34 7.79
CA ILE A 352 -14.32 -0.04 7.46
C ILE A 352 -13.56 -1.05 8.34
N GLY A 353 -14.31 -1.81 9.14
CA GLY A 353 -13.80 -2.83 10.05
C GLY A 353 -13.23 -2.29 11.36
N LYS A 354 -13.46 -1.01 11.68
CA LYS A 354 -13.07 -0.38 12.94
C LYS A 354 -14.25 -0.17 13.89
N GLY A 355 -15.47 -0.31 13.41
CA GLY A 355 -16.69 -0.16 14.19
C GLY A 355 -17.29 -1.50 14.62
N LYS A 356 -18.57 -1.44 14.99
CA LYS A 356 -19.36 -2.55 15.52
C LYS A 356 -19.97 -3.44 14.44
N ILE A 357 -20.03 -2.99 13.18
CA ILE A 357 -20.46 -3.83 12.05
C ILE A 357 -19.34 -4.80 11.67
N GLY A 358 -18.10 -4.30 11.65
CA GLY A 358 -16.90 -5.12 11.54
C GLY A 358 -16.63 -5.63 10.11
N VAL A 359 -15.40 -6.11 9.91
CA VAL A 359 -14.86 -6.39 8.56
C VAL A 359 -15.55 -7.55 7.82
N GLU A 360 -16.10 -8.52 8.55
CA GLU A 360 -16.76 -9.68 7.94
C GLU A 360 -18.07 -9.30 7.25
N ALA A 361 -18.76 -8.28 7.76
CA ALA A 361 -19.97 -7.77 7.14
C ALA A 361 -19.71 -7.13 5.78
N PHE A 362 -18.71 -6.26 5.71
CA PHE A 362 -18.29 -5.69 4.44
C PHE A 362 -17.79 -6.77 3.48
N ARG A 363 -17.15 -7.84 3.97
CA ARG A 363 -16.77 -8.97 3.12
C ARG A 363 -17.99 -9.64 2.49
N ARG A 364 -19.05 -9.89 3.25
CA ARG A 364 -20.32 -10.42 2.73
C ARG A 364 -20.95 -9.47 1.70
N VAL A 365 -21.11 -8.19 2.03
CA VAL A 365 -21.62 -7.16 1.12
C VAL A 365 -20.83 -7.12 -0.20
N MET A 366 -19.50 -7.15 -0.13
CA MET A 366 -18.64 -7.12 -1.31
C MET A 366 -18.74 -8.37 -2.20
N ARG A 367 -19.18 -9.51 -1.65
CA ARG A 367 -19.32 -10.78 -2.37
C ARG A 367 -20.73 -11.07 -2.82
N ASP A 368 -21.70 -10.36 -2.29
CA ASP A 368 -23.10 -10.55 -2.59
C ASP A 368 -23.44 -9.97 -3.97
N PRO A 369 -23.91 -10.79 -4.94
CA PRO A 369 -24.20 -10.33 -6.29
C PRO A 369 -25.32 -9.28 -6.36
N ARG A 370 -26.18 -9.16 -5.33
CA ARG A 370 -27.27 -8.17 -5.27
C ARG A 370 -26.76 -6.72 -5.37
N PHE A 371 -25.51 -6.46 -4.98
CA PHE A 371 -24.89 -5.13 -5.08
C PHE A 371 -24.00 -4.93 -6.31
N ASN A 372 -24.12 -5.73 -7.36
CA ASN A 372 -23.36 -5.54 -8.59
C ASN A 372 -23.94 -4.39 -9.42
N GLY A 373 -23.07 -3.64 -10.12
CA GLY A 373 -23.50 -2.63 -11.09
C GLY A 373 -24.12 -1.36 -10.50
N ILE A 374 -24.22 -1.25 -9.16
CA ILE A 374 -24.70 -0.05 -8.45
C ILE A 374 -23.55 0.68 -7.75
N PRO A 375 -23.61 2.01 -7.60
CA PRO A 375 -22.62 2.79 -6.87
C PRO A 375 -22.59 2.42 -5.38
N MET A 376 -21.39 2.15 -4.88
CA MET A 376 -21.10 1.84 -3.48
C MET A 376 -20.16 2.91 -2.92
N ILE A 377 -20.67 3.81 -2.08
CA ILE A 377 -20.03 5.06 -1.70
C ILE A 377 -19.61 5.02 -0.22
N LEU A 378 -18.32 5.23 0.06
CA LEU A 378 -17.81 5.44 1.41
C LEU A 378 -18.10 6.87 1.90
N GLU A 379 -18.58 7.00 3.13
CA GLU A 379 -18.74 8.27 3.85
C GLU A 379 -18.09 8.19 5.24
N THR A 380 -17.04 7.38 5.32
CA THR A 380 -16.29 7.11 6.54
C THR A 380 -15.53 8.35 7.02
N PRO A 381 -15.27 8.47 8.33
CA PRO A 381 -14.59 9.65 8.87
C PRO A 381 -13.17 9.82 8.33
N TYR A 382 -12.80 11.06 8.04
CA TYR A 382 -11.47 11.41 7.54
C TYR A 382 -10.41 11.41 8.67
N VAL A 383 -9.80 10.26 8.93
CA VAL A 383 -8.80 10.08 10.00
C VAL A 383 -7.35 10.24 9.55
N SER A 384 -7.08 10.16 8.25
CA SER A 384 -5.73 10.33 7.68
C SER A 384 -5.78 10.63 6.19
N GLU A 385 -4.71 11.20 5.65
CA GLU A 385 -4.55 11.34 4.20
C GLU A 385 -4.65 9.98 3.51
N ASN A 386 -5.40 9.95 2.39
CA ASN A 386 -5.66 8.77 1.56
C ASN A 386 -6.49 7.66 2.22
N ILE A 387 -7.27 7.94 3.27
CA ILE A 387 -8.10 6.91 3.93
C ILE A 387 -9.07 6.21 2.95
N TYR A 388 -9.80 6.97 2.13
CA TYR A 388 -10.71 6.38 1.14
C TYR A 388 -9.98 5.51 0.13
N GLN A 389 -8.78 5.90 -0.33
CA GLN A 389 -7.98 5.06 -1.23
C GLN A 389 -7.62 3.71 -0.58
N LYS A 390 -7.33 3.71 0.73
CA LYS A 390 -7.02 2.47 1.47
C LYS A 390 -8.28 1.61 1.63
N GLU A 391 -9.41 2.20 1.98
CA GLU A 391 -10.67 1.47 2.18
C GLU A 391 -11.24 0.92 0.87
N ILE A 392 -11.18 1.68 -0.23
CA ILE A 392 -11.54 1.18 -1.56
C ILE A 392 -10.70 -0.06 -1.92
N LYS A 393 -9.38 0.00 -1.72
CA LYS A 393 -8.49 -1.15 -1.95
C LYS A 393 -8.83 -2.33 -1.03
N GLN A 394 -9.12 -2.06 0.23
CA GLN A 394 -9.51 -3.06 1.22
C GLN A 394 -10.79 -3.78 0.79
N LEU A 395 -11.83 -3.04 0.37
CA LEU A 395 -13.11 -3.59 -0.08
C LEU A 395 -12.97 -4.44 -1.35
N TYR A 396 -12.23 -3.97 -2.36
CA TYR A 396 -11.95 -4.79 -3.55
C TYR A 396 -11.19 -6.07 -3.20
N ALA A 397 -10.28 -6.03 -2.22
CA ALA A 397 -9.58 -7.24 -1.78
C ALA A 397 -10.52 -8.29 -1.15
N MET A 398 -11.66 -7.87 -0.59
CA MET A 398 -12.64 -8.80 0.00
C MET A 398 -13.35 -9.67 -1.05
N ILE A 399 -13.48 -9.18 -2.29
CA ILE A 399 -14.12 -9.88 -3.42
C ILE A 399 -13.34 -11.15 -3.81
N TYR A 400 -12.01 -11.05 -3.95
CA TYR A 400 -11.19 -12.11 -4.58
C TYR A 400 -10.86 -13.28 -3.66
N LEU A 401 -11.13 -13.18 -2.35
CA LEU A 401 -10.73 -14.16 -1.34
C LEU A 401 -11.62 -15.43 -1.29
N GLN A 402 -12.50 -15.71 -2.27
CA GLN A 402 -13.44 -16.86 -2.23
C GLN A 402 -13.14 -18.02 -3.20
N VAL A 403 -12.25 -17.88 -4.18
CA VAL A 403 -12.06 -18.93 -5.22
C VAL A 403 -11.37 -20.22 -4.69
N ARG A 404 -11.00 -20.31 -3.41
CA ARG A 404 -10.35 -21.50 -2.82
C ARG A 404 -11.26 -22.38 -1.93
N GLY A 405 -12.57 -22.17 -1.97
CA GLY A 405 -13.51 -22.76 -1.01
C GLY A 405 -14.43 -23.90 -1.48
N LYS A 406 -14.19 -24.63 -2.57
CA LYS A 406 -14.93 -25.90 -2.85
C LYS A 406 -14.04 -26.96 -3.53
N LYS A 407 -13.88 -28.10 -2.85
CA LYS A 407 -13.15 -29.30 -3.32
C LYS A 407 -13.82 -29.87 -4.58
N VAL A 408 -13.27 -29.61 -5.76
CA VAL A 408 -13.50 -30.46 -6.94
C VAL A 408 -12.36 -31.46 -7.02
N LYS A 409 -12.67 -32.75 -6.82
CA LYS A 409 -11.75 -33.86 -7.12
C LYS A 409 -11.37 -33.80 -8.60
N LYS A 410 -10.23 -33.21 -8.96
CA LYS A 410 -9.69 -33.29 -10.32
C LYS A 410 -8.65 -34.40 -10.42
N LYS A 411 -9.15 -35.54 -10.91
CA LYS A 411 -8.40 -36.58 -11.61
C LYS A 411 -7.45 -35.95 -12.62
N LYS A 412 -6.25 -36.53 -12.71
CA LYS A 412 -5.21 -36.37 -13.75
C LYS A 412 -5.69 -35.66 -15.02
N LEU A 413 -5.10 -34.51 -15.29
CA LEU A 413 -4.76 -34.15 -16.67
C LEU A 413 -3.42 -33.42 -16.65
N GLY A 414 -2.35 -34.20 -16.74
CA GLY A 414 -1.10 -33.69 -17.25
C GLY A 414 -1.26 -33.48 -18.76
N ILE A 415 -0.81 -32.33 -19.25
CA ILE A 415 0.02 -32.14 -20.44
C ILE A 415 0.10 -30.63 -20.73
N LEU A 416 1.34 -30.15 -20.75
CA LEU A 416 1.87 -28.92 -21.33
C LEU A 416 0.92 -27.73 -21.56
N LYS A 417 1.04 -26.72 -20.69
CA LYS A 417 1.19 -25.33 -21.16
C LYS A 417 2.39 -24.69 -20.46
N THR A 418 3.55 -24.85 -21.09
CA THR A 418 4.65 -23.89 -21.00
C THR A 418 4.17 -22.56 -21.58
N GLY A 419 3.66 -21.71 -20.70
CA GLY A 419 3.28 -20.35 -20.99
C GLY A 419 3.45 -19.59 -19.69
N LEU A 420 4.52 -18.81 -19.63
CA LEU A 420 4.97 -18.01 -18.49
C LEU A 420 3.82 -17.10 -18.01
N HIS A 421 3.01 -17.59 -17.07
CA HIS A 421 2.11 -16.74 -16.28
C HIS A 421 3.02 -15.88 -15.40
N LEU A 422 3.44 -14.72 -15.90
CA LEU A 422 3.93 -13.65 -15.05
C LEU A 422 2.75 -13.22 -14.18
N ASN A 423 2.69 -13.76 -12.96
CA ASN A 423 1.97 -13.15 -11.86
C ASN A 423 2.36 -11.66 -11.85
N SER A 424 1.40 -10.74 -11.80
CA SER A 424 1.68 -9.31 -11.69
C SER A 424 2.34 -9.03 -10.33
N MET A 425 3.66 -9.24 -10.25
CA MET A 425 4.46 -8.95 -9.07
C MET A 425 4.31 -7.47 -8.74
N SER A 426 4.16 -7.15 -7.46
CA SER A 426 4.15 -5.75 -7.05
C SER A 426 5.51 -5.11 -7.35
N VAL A 427 5.52 -3.81 -7.68
CA VAL A 427 6.78 -3.06 -7.89
C VAL A 427 7.74 -3.24 -6.70
N THR A 428 7.19 -3.27 -5.47
CA THR A 428 7.97 -3.51 -4.25
C THR A 428 8.61 -4.91 -4.22
N GLU A 429 7.92 -5.96 -4.62
CA GLU A 429 8.49 -7.32 -4.68
C GLU A 429 9.57 -7.43 -5.77
N VAL A 430 9.38 -6.79 -6.93
CA VAL A 430 10.39 -6.74 -7.98
C VAL A 430 11.63 -6.00 -7.48
N VAL A 431 11.46 -4.82 -6.88
CA VAL A 431 12.57 -4.01 -6.36
C VAL A 431 13.32 -4.76 -5.27
N LEU A 432 12.63 -5.36 -4.30
CA LEU A 432 13.26 -6.14 -3.24
C LEU A 432 13.95 -7.39 -3.80
N GLY A 433 13.32 -8.12 -4.72
CA GLY A 433 13.91 -9.28 -5.38
C GLY A 433 15.23 -8.93 -6.08
N VAL A 434 15.29 -7.79 -6.78
CA VAL A 434 16.53 -7.31 -7.43
C VAL A 434 17.59 -6.92 -6.39
N ILE A 435 17.22 -6.17 -5.35
CA ILE A 435 18.15 -5.76 -4.29
C ILE A 435 18.76 -6.98 -3.59
N PHE A 436 17.92 -7.91 -3.13
CA PHE A 436 18.37 -9.13 -2.45
C PHE A 436 19.18 -10.02 -3.39
N SER A 437 18.85 -10.11 -4.68
CA SER A 437 19.66 -10.87 -5.65
C SER A 437 21.09 -10.34 -5.75
N ILE A 438 21.26 -9.02 -5.81
CA ILE A 438 22.60 -8.39 -5.85
C ILE A 438 23.32 -8.62 -4.52
N LEU A 439 22.67 -8.32 -3.40
CA LEU A 439 23.29 -8.41 -2.07
C LEU A 439 23.70 -9.85 -1.73
N VAL A 440 22.85 -10.84 -1.98
CA VAL A 440 23.14 -12.26 -1.73
C VAL A 440 24.36 -12.71 -2.54
N VAL A 441 24.46 -12.35 -3.82
CA VAL A 441 25.64 -12.70 -4.64
C VAL A 441 26.92 -12.08 -4.08
N VAL A 442 26.89 -10.79 -3.75
CA VAL A 442 28.06 -10.10 -3.18
C VAL A 442 28.44 -10.70 -1.82
N ASN A 443 27.45 -11.02 -1.00
CA ASN A 443 27.63 -11.64 0.31
C ASN A 443 28.32 -13.00 0.18
N LEU A 444 27.75 -13.91 -0.60
CA LEU A 444 28.28 -15.27 -0.74
C LEU A 444 29.69 -15.27 -1.31
N VAL A 445 29.95 -14.46 -2.36
CA VAL A 445 31.28 -14.36 -2.95
C VAL A 445 32.28 -13.74 -1.97
N GLY A 446 31.93 -12.61 -1.35
CA GLY A 446 32.81 -11.90 -0.43
C GLY A 446 33.17 -12.72 0.80
N ASN A 447 32.18 -13.32 1.45
CA ASN A 447 32.40 -14.13 2.65
C ASN A 447 33.09 -15.46 2.35
N THR A 448 32.84 -16.08 1.20
CA THR A 448 33.61 -17.25 0.73
C THR A 448 35.09 -16.91 0.55
N LEU A 449 35.41 -15.75 -0.04
CA LEU A 449 36.79 -15.28 -0.19
C LEU A 449 37.47 -15.06 1.17
N VAL A 450 36.75 -14.57 2.18
CA VAL A 450 37.27 -14.47 3.56
C VAL A 450 37.67 -15.84 4.09
N CYS A 451 36.80 -16.84 3.96
CA CYS A 451 37.08 -18.21 4.38
C CYS A 451 38.32 -18.77 3.66
N LEU A 452 38.36 -18.67 2.32
CA LEU A 452 39.46 -19.19 1.50
C LEU A 452 40.79 -18.53 1.84
N VAL A 453 40.82 -17.21 2.00
CA VAL A 453 42.04 -16.47 2.37
C VAL A 453 42.58 -16.95 3.71
N VAL A 454 41.73 -17.15 4.72
CA VAL A 454 42.18 -17.62 6.04
C VAL A 454 42.65 -19.08 5.98
N PHE A 455 41.90 -19.96 5.31
CA PHE A 455 42.25 -21.38 5.26
C PHE A 455 43.47 -21.67 4.39
N GLN A 456 43.67 -20.98 3.28
CA GLN A 456 44.83 -21.23 2.41
C GLN A 456 46.13 -20.65 2.98
N ASN A 457 46.05 -19.57 3.76
CA ASN A 457 47.23 -18.90 4.30
C ASN A 457 47.51 -19.34 5.74
N LYS A 458 48.48 -20.25 5.93
CA LYS A 458 48.90 -20.74 7.26
C LYS A 458 49.18 -19.61 8.27
N SER A 459 49.75 -18.48 7.80
CA SER A 459 50.06 -17.31 8.63
C SER A 459 48.83 -16.55 9.16
N LEU A 460 47.65 -16.79 8.59
CA LEU A 460 46.38 -16.20 9.00
C LEU A 460 45.56 -17.15 9.88
N ARG A 461 46.00 -18.39 10.14
CA ARG A 461 45.27 -19.40 10.94
C ARG A 461 45.43 -19.18 12.44
N VAL A 462 45.01 -18.02 12.92
CA VAL A 462 45.05 -17.60 14.34
C VAL A 462 43.64 -17.56 14.95
N PRO A 463 43.49 -17.74 16.27
CA PRO A 463 42.18 -17.77 16.96
C PRO A 463 41.19 -16.68 16.52
N MET A 464 41.63 -15.42 16.48
CA MET A 464 40.81 -14.29 16.03
C MET A 464 40.29 -14.45 14.59
N ASN A 465 41.13 -14.92 13.68
CA ASN A 465 40.71 -15.08 12.28
C ASN A 465 39.74 -16.25 12.11
N TYR A 466 39.78 -17.27 12.97
CA TYR A 466 38.73 -18.30 12.98
C TYR A 466 37.38 -17.75 13.44
N LEU A 467 37.36 -16.78 14.37
CA LEU A 467 36.11 -16.08 14.72
C LEU A 467 35.61 -15.21 13.55
N LEU A 468 36.50 -14.59 12.77
CA LEU A 468 36.12 -13.89 11.54
C LEU A 468 35.56 -14.84 10.47
N VAL A 469 36.13 -16.05 10.36
CA VAL A 469 35.58 -17.10 9.50
C VAL A 469 34.19 -17.52 9.99
N ASN A 470 33.98 -17.68 11.30
CA ASN A 470 32.65 -18.00 11.83
C ASN A 470 31.64 -16.89 11.52
N LEU A 471 32.05 -15.62 11.66
CA LEU A 471 31.22 -14.46 11.29
C LEU A 471 30.85 -14.49 9.81
N ALA A 472 31.81 -14.77 8.92
CA ALA A 472 31.55 -14.94 7.49
C ALA A 472 30.58 -16.10 7.19
N ILE A 473 30.68 -17.22 7.92
CA ILE A 473 29.75 -18.36 7.78
C ILE A 473 28.34 -17.99 8.27
N ALA A 474 28.23 -17.26 9.38
CA ALA A 474 26.95 -16.77 9.89
C ALA A 474 26.28 -15.78 8.91
N ASP A 475 27.05 -14.86 8.34
CA ASP A 475 26.59 -13.93 7.29
C ASP A 475 26.14 -14.63 6.01
N MET A 476 26.87 -15.67 5.56
CA MET A 476 26.44 -16.50 4.43
C MET A 476 25.17 -17.28 4.76
N SER A 477 25.02 -17.75 6.00
CA SER A 477 23.82 -18.48 6.42
C SER A 477 22.59 -17.58 6.37
N PHE A 478 22.68 -16.33 6.84
CA PHE A 478 21.64 -15.33 6.66
C PHE A 478 21.29 -15.15 5.17
N ALA A 479 22.29 -14.93 4.31
CA ALA A 479 22.08 -14.72 2.88
C ALA A 479 21.43 -15.93 2.18
N VAL A 480 21.83 -17.15 2.52
CA VAL A 480 21.24 -18.38 1.97
C VAL A 480 19.77 -18.50 2.36
N PHE A 481 19.43 -18.32 3.64
CA PHE A 481 18.07 -18.56 4.13
C PHE A 481 17.11 -17.38 3.94
N VAL A 482 17.61 -16.15 3.72
CA VAL A 482 16.77 -15.00 3.34
C VAL A 482 16.44 -15.02 1.84
N SER A 483 17.28 -15.67 1.03
CA SER A 483 17.11 -15.71 -0.43
C SER A 483 15.77 -16.29 -0.89
N PRO A 484 15.22 -17.40 -0.34
CA PRO A 484 14.00 -17.96 -0.86
C PRO A 484 12.79 -17.08 -0.55
N GLN A 485 12.81 -16.34 0.56
CA GLN A 485 11.74 -15.42 0.96
C GLN A 485 11.56 -14.25 -0.01
N TYR A 486 12.65 -13.66 -0.53
CA TYR A 486 12.59 -12.45 -1.36
C TYR A 486 12.87 -12.69 -2.85
N ILE A 487 13.62 -13.74 -3.20
CA ILE A 487 14.02 -14.02 -4.59
C ILE A 487 13.14 -15.12 -5.19
N VAL A 488 12.92 -16.22 -4.48
CA VAL A 488 12.26 -17.41 -5.04
C VAL A 488 10.74 -17.35 -4.85
N ARG A 489 10.28 -16.98 -3.66
CA ARG A 489 8.87 -16.98 -3.27
C ARG A 489 7.94 -16.24 -4.24
N PRO A 490 8.29 -15.08 -4.82
CA PRO A 490 7.41 -14.41 -5.79
C PRO A 490 7.12 -15.25 -7.06
N PHE A 491 8.01 -16.18 -7.40
CA PHE A 491 7.89 -17.09 -8.55
C PHE A 491 7.47 -18.52 -8.15
N PHE A 492 7.40 -18.80 -6.86
CA PHE A 492 7.15 -20.13 -6.34
C PHE A 492 5.73 -20.27 -5.80
N HIS A 493 4.98 -21.21 -6.37
CA HIS A 493 3.66 -21.57 -5.88
C HIS A 493 3.80 -22.49 -4.67
N HIS A 494 3.51 -21.95 -3.49
CA HIS A 494 3.47 -22.74 -2.27
C HIS A 494 2.40 -23.85 -2.34
N PRO A 495 2.75 -25.10 -1.98
CA PRO A 495 1.79 -26.18 -1.81
C PRO A 495 0.90 -25.94 -0.58
N GLU A 496 -0.22 -26.66 -0.49
CA GLU A 496 -1.09 -26.61 0.68
C GLU A 496 -0.41 -27.21 1.93
N PRO A 497 -0.85 -26.85 3.15
CA PRO A 497 -0.42 -27.52 4.39
C PRO A 497 -0.66 -29.04 4.31
N PRO A 498 0.23 -29.88 4.89
CA PRO A 498 1.35 -29.53 5.78
C PRO A 498 2.66 -29.18 5.06
N VAL A 499 2.75 -29.42 3.75
CA VAL A 499 3.98 -29.16 2.99
C VAL A 499 4.25 -27.67 2.86
N GLY A 500 3.20 -26.86 2.65
CA GLY A 500 3.30 -25.40 2.64
C GLY A 500 3.87 -24.85 3.94
N ASP A 501 3.35 -25.34 5.08
CA ASP A 501 3.85 -24.97 6.41
C ASP A 501 5.30 -25.34 6.59
N PHE A 502 5.67 -26.58 6.25
CA PHE A 502 7.06 -27.03 6.30
C PHE A 502 7.98 -26.10 5.50
N LEU A 503 7.61 -25.73 4.27
CA LEU A 503 8.38 -24.81 3.44
C LEU A 503 8.48 -23.40 4.02
N CYS A 504 7.40 -22.88 4.65
CA CYS A 504 7.47 -21.60 5.35
C CYS A 504 8.45 -21.65 6.53
N LYS A 505 8.49 -22.75 7.28
CA LYS A 505 9.43 -22.91 8.41
C LYS A 505 10.89 -22.97 7.97
N VAL A 506 11.18 -23.67 6.87
CA VAL A 506 12.57 -24.03 6.51
C VAL A 506 13.14 -23.27 5.31
N ALA A 507 12.33 -22.55 4.54
CA ALA A 507 12.82 -21.92 3.31
C ALA A 507 12.26 -20.52 3.07
N THR A 508 10.94 -20.36 3.04
CA THR A 508 10.32 -19.16 2.46
C THR A 508 9.73 -18.18 3.48
N GLY A 509 9.60 -18.59 4.75
CA GLY A 509 9.17 -17.70 5.84
C GLY A 509 10.29 -16.86 6.43
N GLY A 510 11.55 -17.19 6.14
CA GLY A 510 12.71 -16.39 6.55
C GLY A 510 13.20 -16.63 7.98
N SER A 511 12.48 -17.38 8.82
CA SER A 511 12.86 -17.59 10.24
C SER A 511 14.28 -18.15 10.40
N LEU A 512 14.72 -19.08 9.53
CA LEU A 512 16.07 -19.63 9.57
C LEU A 512 17.17 -18.62 9.26
N SER A 513 16.87 -17.51 8.57
CA SER A 513 17.86 -16.47 8.31
C SER A 513 18.33 -15.80 9.61
N TRP A 514 17.42 -15.65 10.58
CA TRP A 514 17.69 -15.01 11.86
C TRP A 514 18.66 -15.80 12.74
N VAL A 515 18.75 -17.13 12.57
CA VAL A 515 19.78 -17.96 13.22
C VAL A 515 21.18 -17.48 12.82
N GLY A 516 21.38 -17.14 11.54
CA GLY A 516 22.64 -16.57 11.05
C GLY A 516 22.94 -15.22 11.70
N THR A 517 21.94 -14.34 11.78
CA THR A 517 22.05 -13.03 12.44
C THR A 517 22.41 -13.17 13.92
N ALA A 518 21.70 -14.01 14.67
CA ALA A 518 21.97 -14.27 16.08
C ALA A 518 23.37 -14.89 16.28
N ALA A 519 23.77 -15.86 15.46
CA ALA A 519 25.12 -16.43 15.49
C ALA A 519 26.20 -15.36 15.22
N SER A 520 25.95 -14.42 14.32
CA SER A 520 26.84 -13.26 14.07
C SER A 520 26.97 -12.37 15.32
N VAL A 521 25.87 -12.06 16.03
CA VAL A 521 25.90 -11.28 17.27
C VAL A 521 26.75 -11.98 18.34
N PHE A 522 26.50 -13.26 18.61
CA PHE A 522 27.28 -14.01 19.61
C PHE A 522 28.74 -14.20 19.18
N THR A 523 29.03 -14.25 17.87
CA THR A 523 30.41 -14.22 17.36
C THR A 523 31.10 -12.90 17.67
N LEU A 524 30.40 -11.76 17.54
CA LEU A 524 30.94 -10.44 17.91
C LEU A 524 31.22 -10.34 19.41
N VAL A 525 30.40 -10.96 20.26
CA VAL A 525 30.66 -11.08 21.71
C VAL A 525 31.96 -11.86 21.99
N LEU A 526 32.19 -12.98 21.27
CA LEU A 526 33.44 -13.74 21.37
C LEU A 526 34.65 -12.93 20.88
N ILE A 527 34.49 -12.17 19.80
CA ILE A 527 35.52 -11.27 19.27
C ILE A 527 35.85 -10.17 20.29
N ALA A 528 34.85 -9.53 20.89
CA ALA A 528 35.03 -8.52 21.92
C ALA A 528 35.76 -9.11 23.14
N SER A 529 35.37 -10.30 23.57
CA SER A 529 36.01 -11.04 24.68
C SER A 529 37.46 -11.40 24.37
N ASP A 530 37.75 -11.89 23.16
CA ASP A 530 39.12 -12.16 22.72
C ASP A 530 39.98 -10.88 22.75
N ARG A 531 39.42 -9.76 22.29
CA ARG A 531 40.10 -8.45 22.32
C ARG A 531 40.34 -7.97 23.73
N TYR A 532 39.39 -8.15 24.64
CA TYR A 532 39.55 -7.85 26.05
C TYR A 532 40.78 -8.55 26.65
N TYR A 533 40.81 -9.89 26.56
CA TYR A 533 41.90 -10.65 27.16
C TYR A 533 43.24 -10.43 26.45
N SER A 534 43.26 -10.30 25.12
CA SER A 534 44.48 -10.05 24.35
C SER A 534 45.12 -8.68 24.63
N VAL A 535 44.32 -7.69 25.04
CA VAL A 535 44.79 -6.32 25.32
C VAL A 535 45.11 -6.11 26.79
N LEU A 536 44.23 -6.55 27.70
CA LEU A 536 44.40 -6.32 29.13
C LEU A 536 45.38 -7.31 29.78
N PHE A 537 45.45 -8.55 29.26
CA PHE A 537 46.28 -9.62 29.83
C PHE A 537 47.22 -10.23 28.77
N PRO A 538 48.12 -9.43 28.15
CA PRO A 538 48.92 -9.88 27.00
C PRO A 538 49.89 -11.03 27.30
N TYR A 539 50.31 -11.19 28.56
CA TYR A 539 51.23 -12.25 29.00
C TYR A 539 50.55 -13.28 29.94
N GLY A 540 49.26 -13.09 30.26
CA GLY A 540 48.52 -13.97 31.17
C GLY A 540 47.89 -15.16 30.45
N LYS A 541 47.76 -16.30 31.15
CA LYS A 541 46.96 -17.45 30.67
C LYS A 541 45.45 -17.22 30.83
N LYS A 542 45.05 -16.24 31.66
CA LYS A 542 43.66 -15.93 32.02
C LYS A 542 42.88 -15.47 30.78
N GLY A 543 41.81 -16.19 30.45
CA GLY A 543 40.89 -15.85 29.34
C GLY A 543 41.50 -15.91 27.92
N ARG A 544 42.73 -16.44 27.75
CA ARG A 544 43.35 -16.60 26.43
C ARG A 544 42.50 -17.52 25.55
N MET A 545 42.18 -17.07 24.34
CA MET A 545 41.48 -17.86 23.33
C MET A 545 42.41 -18.90 22.71
N THR A 546 42.37 -20.11 23.26
CA THR A 546 43.01 -21.29 22.67
C THR A 546 42.15 -21.82 21.52
N PRO A 547 42.70 -22.61 20.58
CA PRO A 547 41.91 -23.23 19.52
C PRO A 547 40.69 -24.02 20.04
N LEU A 548 40.85 -24.73 21.17
CA LEU A 548 39.76 -25.44 21.83
C LEU A 548 38.66 -24.48 22.31
N ARG A 549 39.02 -23.39 23.00
CA ARG A 549 38.06 -22.39 23.47
C ARG A 549 37.34 -21.67 22.32
N VAL A 550 38.04 -21.41 21.21
CA VAL A 550 37.41 -20.86 20.00
C VAL A 550 36.41 -21.85 19.42
N LYS A 551 36.78 -23.13 19.28
CA LYS A 551 35.87 -24.17 18.77
C LYS A 551 34.62 -24.30 19.66
N LEU A 552 34.80 -24.37 20.97
CA LEU A 552 33.69 -24.42 21.93
C LEU A 552 32.83 -23.17 21.84
N GLY A 553 33.43 -21.98 21.81
CA GLY A 553 32.70 -20.71 21.67
C GLY A 553 31.85 -20.65 20.40
N ILE A 554 32.41 -21.09 19.27
CA ILE A 554 31.67 -21.17 18.00
C ILE A 554 30.46 -22.10 18.15
N VAL A 555 30.65 -23.32 18.65
CA VAL A 555 29.54 -24.28 18.84
C VAL A 555 28.48 -23.69 19.77
N THR A 556 28.88 -23.08 20.88
CA THR A 556 27.95 -22.42 21.81
C THR A 556 27.19 -21.27 21.15
N SER A 557 27.84 -20.44 20.32
CA SER A 557 27.17 -19.33 19.63
C SER A 557 26.05 -19.81 18.69
N TRP A 558 26.28 -20.93 17.98
CA TRP A 558 25.27 -21.51 17.10
C TRP A 558 24.15 -22.19 17.89
N LEU A 559 24.48 -22.89 18.99
CA LEU A 559 23.46 -23.51 19.84
C LEU A 559 22.52 -22.46 20.43
N ILE A 560 23.06 -21.36 20.97
CA ILE A 560 22.23 -20.28 21.51
C ILE A 560 21.37 -19.67 20.41
N ALA A 561 21.95 -19.36 19.25
CA ALA A 561 21.22 -18.79 18.11
C ALA A 561 20.10 -19.71 17.58
N VAL A 562 20.30 -21.02 17.56
CA VAL A 562 19.24 -21.95 17.17
C VAL A 562 18.16 -21.99 18.24
N ILE A 563 18.54 -22.09 19.51
CA ILE A 563 17.58 -22.17 20.63
C ILE A 563 16.70 -20.90 20.70
N SER A 564 17.29 -19.72 20.52
CA SER A 564 16.54 -18.45 20.54
C SER A 564 15.51 -18.38 19.42
N GLU A 565 15.80 -18.92 18.24
CA GLU A 565 14.93 -18.82 17.06
C GLU A 565 13.94 -19.99 16.88
N ILE A 566 14.06 -21.07 17.65
CA ILE A 566 13.12 -22.22 17.60
C ILE A 566 11.66 -21.76 17.67
N PRO A 567 11.24 -20.89 18.62
CA PRO A 567 9.84 -20.48 18.71
C PRO A 567 9.35 -19.80 17.42
N ALA A 568 10.10 -18.85 16.85
CA ALA A 568 9.76 -18.19 15.59
C ALA A 568 9.70 -19.17 14.40
N ILE A 569 10.54 -20.19 14.38
CA ILE A 569 10.48 -21.25 13.36
C ILE A 569 9.22 -22.10 13.54
N LEU A 570 8.85 -22.47 14.76
CA LEU A 570 7.73 -23.37 15.02
C LEU A 570 6.36 -22.75 14.71
N VAL A 571 6.20 -21.46 15.01
CA VAL A 571 4.95 -20.72 14.78
C VAL A 571 4.77 -20.27 13.33
N MET A 572 5.80 -20.37 12.50
CA MET A 572 5.72 -20.00 11.08
C MET A 572 4.82 -20.97 10.31
N LYS A 573 3.75 -20.47 9.69
CA LYS A 573 2.78 -21.25 8.92
C LYS A 573 2.48 -20.62 7.57
N TYR A 574 2.02 -21.44 6.63
CA TYR A 574 1.56 -20.97 5.33
C TYR A 574 0.07 -20.63 5.39
N ASP A 575 -0.23 -19.35 5.21
CA ASP A 575 -1.60 -18.90 5.05
C ASP A 575 -2.04 -19.14 3.60
N THR A 576 -2.93 -20.11 3.40
CA THR A 576 -3.46 -20.49 2.10
C THR A 576 -4.29 -19.41 1.43
N ASP A 577 -4.89 -18.51 2.22
CA ASP A 577 -5.79 -17.46 1.72
C ASP A 577 -4.99 -16.26 1.24
N ARG A 578 -4.03 -15.84 2.07
CA ARG A 578 -3.14 -14.71 1.77
C ARG A 578 -1.94 -15.10 0.91
N LYS A 579 -1.69 -16.41 0.72
CA LYS A 579 -0.52 -16.96 -0.01
C LYS A 579 0.81 -16.43 0.54
N ILE A 580 0.89 -16.25 1.85
CA ILE A 580 2.07 -15.71 2.54
C ILE A 580 2.44 -16.58 3.74
N CYS A 581 3.72 -16.56 4.11
CA CYS A 581 4.17 -17.15 5.37
C CYS A 581 3.99 -16.12 6.49
N LEU A 582 3.36 -16.52 7.58
CA LEU A 582 3.06 -15.68 8.74
C LEU A 582 3.36 -16.43 10.03
N GLU A 583 3.67 -15.69 11.08
CA GLU A 583 3.76 -16.23 12.43
C GLU A 583 2.37 -16.38 13.04
N ASP A 584 1.98 -17.61 13.36
CA ASP A 584 0.71 -17.99 13.98
C ASP A 584 0.93 -18.34 15.46
N TRP A 585 0.99 -17.29 16.29
CA TRP A 585 1.17 -17.42 17.73
C TRP A 585 -0.13 -17.83 18.44
N PRO A 586 -0.09 -18.71 19.47
CA PRO A 586 -1.30 -19.16 20.18
C PRO A 586 -2.14 -18.03 20.79
N ASN A 587 -1.48 -16.97 21.24
CA ASN A 587 -2.10 -15.70 21.62
C ASN A 587 -1.08 -14.57 21.52
N ILE A 588 -1.57 -13.32 21.53
CA ILE A 588 -0.74 -12.12 21.42
C ILE A 588 0.25 -11.96 22.59
N GLY A 589 -0.06 -12.51 23.77
CA GLY A 589 0.81 -12.49 24.93
C GLY A 589 2.12 -13.26 24.69
N PHE A 590 2.05 -14.45 24.09
CA PHE A 590 3.23 -15.23 23.72
C PHE A 590 4.10 -14.50 22.69
N ALA A 591 3.49 -13.90 21.66
CA ALA A 591 4.23 -13.13 20.66
C ALA A 591 4.97 -11.94 21.30
N ARG A 592 4.30 -11.19 22.17
CA ARG A 592 4.92 -10.08 22.92
C ARG A 592 6.04 -10.56 23.84
N ALA A 593 5.85 -11.65 24.56
CA ALA A 593 6.87 -12.20 25.44
C ALA A 593 8.11 -12.64 24.65
N TYR A 594 7.92 -13.34 23.52
CA TYR A 594 9.00 -13.77 22.64
C TYR A 594 9.76 -12.58 22.06
N THR A 595 9.07 -11.62 21.44
CA THR A 595 9.69 -10.46 20.80
C THR A 595 10.43 -9.56 21.80
N LEU A 596 9.93 -9.40 23.03
CA LEU A 596 10.65 -8.71 24.10
C LEU A 596 11.88 -9.49 24.59
N ALA A 597 11.76 -10.83 24.67
CA ALA A 597 12.88 -11.68 25.04
C ALA A 597 14.00 -11.63 23.99
N THR A 598 13.70 -11.71 22.70
CA THR A 598 14.71 -11.59 21.63
C THR A 598 15.34 -10.19 21.60
N LEU A 599 14.56 -9.12 21.77
CA LEU A 599 15.11 -7.76 21.94
C LEU A 599 16.10 -7.70 23.11
N PHE A 600 15.80 -8.34 24.24
CA PHE A 600 16.69 -8.31 25.39
C PHE A 600 17.93 -9.18 25.18
N PHE A 601 17.77 -10.47 24.85
CA PHE A 601 18.85 -11.45 24.81
C PHE A 601 19.71 -11.39 23.55
N ASP A 602 19.14 -11.04 22.41
CA ASP A 602 19.85 -11.02 21.13
C ASP A 602 20.33 -9.61 20.76
N PHE A 603 19.81 -8.56 21.42
CA PHE A 603 20.20 -7.19 21.15
C PHE A 603 20.73 -6.44 22.40
N ILE A 604 19.90 -6.16 23.40
CA ILE A 604 20.31 -5.29 24.52
C ILE A 604 21.50 -5.87 25.30
N LEU A 605 21.40 -7.14 25.72
CA LEU A 605 22.44 -7.79 26.54
C LEU A 605 23.79 -7.94 25.80
N PRO A 606 23.85 -8.45 24.55
CA PRO A 606 25.11 -8.54 23.81
C PRO A 606 25.75 -7.17 23.53
N PHE A 607 24.96 -6.18 23.13
CA PHE A 607 25.50 -4.87 22.76
C PHE A 607 25.96 -4.06 23.98
N THR A 608 25.25 -4.15 25.11
CA THR A 608 25.72 -3.55 26.37
C THR A 608 27.00 -4.22 26.87
N PHE A 609 27.08 -5.56 26.80
CA PHE A 609 28.30 -6.29 27.12
C PHE A 609 29.47 -5.86 26.23
N MET A 610 29.30 -5.86 24.91
CA MET A 610 30.33 -5.44 23.96
C MET A 610 30.78 -3.99 24.20
N ALA A 611 29.83 -3.07 24.41
CA ALA A 611 30.13 -1.67 24.73
C ALA A 611 30.98 -1.55 26.01
N SER A 612 30.64 -2.29 27.07
CA SER A 612 31.39 -2.29 28.33
C SER A 612 32.82 -2.82 28.15
N VAL A 613 32.97 -3.91 27.40
CA VAL A 613 34.25 -4.56 27.12
C VAL A 613 35.13 -3.64 26.28
N TYR A 614 34.58 -3.09 25.21
CA TYR A 614 35.30 -2.21 24.31
C TYR A 614 35.72 -0.91 24.99
N SER A 615 34.89 -0.36 25.89
CA SER A 615 35.24 0.82 26.69
C SER A 615 36.51 0.57 27.52
N LYS A 616 36.62 -0.60 28.17
CA LYS A 616 37.82 -1.02 28.93
C LYS A 616 39.03 -1.21 28.02
N VAL A 617 38.85 -1.79 26.84
CA VAL A 617 39.92 -2.00 25.85
C VAL A 617 40.45 -0.66 25.32
N ILE A 618 39.56 0.27 24.96
CA ILE A 618 39.91 1.62 24.49
C ILE A 618 40.65 2.37 25.59
N TYR A 619 40.12 2.37 26.81
CA TYR A 619 40.79 3.02 27.93
C TYR A 619 42.24 2.54 28.10
N ARG A 620 42.48 1.23 28.07
CA ARG A 620 43.83 0.66 28.21
C ARG A 620 44.74 1.00 27.03
N LEU A 621 44.23 0.93 25.80
CA LEU A 621 45.02 1.20 24.59
C LEU A 621 45.38 2.69 24.43
N TRP A 622 44.57 3.61 24.94
CA TRP A 622 44.79 5.05 24.83
C TRP A 622 45.50 5.66 26.04
N ARG A 623 45.36 5.10 27.24
CA ARG A 623 46.07 5.60 28.45
C ARG A 623 47.47 4.99 28.64
N GLY A 624 47.79 3.86 28.00
CA GLY A 624 49.10 3.18 28.11
C GLY A 624 50.23 3.78 27.26
N SER A 625 50.31 5.10 27.11
CA SER A 625 51.22 5.76 26.17
C SER A 625 52.43 6.38 26.89
N ASN A 626 53.52 5.62 27.00
CA ASN A 626 54.89 6.13 27.23
C ASN A 626 55.94 5.05 26.87
N HIS A 627 55.85 4.43 25.69
CA HIS A 627 56.78 3.36 25.30
C HIS A 627 57.38 3.64 23.92
N ALA A 628 58.71 3.61 23.82
CA ALA A 628 59.49 3.74 22.59
C ALA A 628 59.77 2.38 21.93
N GLY A 629 60.08 2.37 20.63
CA GLY A 629 60.54 1.19 19.89
C GLY A 629 59.46 0.15 19.51
N THR A 630 59.82 -1.13 19.49
CA THR A 630 59.00 -2.28 19.02
C THR A 630 57.63 -2.39 19.70
N HIS A 631 57.53 -1.96 20.97
CA HIS A 631 56.27 -1.91 21.72
C HIS A 631 55.26 -0.93 21.09
N LEU A 632 55.72 0.19 20.53
CA LEU A 632 54.86 1.16 19.86
C LEU A 632 54.28 0.60 18.55
N ALA A 633 55.07 -0.15 17.77
CA ALA A 633 54.61 -0.80 16.55
C ALA A 633 53.52 -1.87 16.83
N LEU A 634 53.71 -2.68 17.87
CA LEU A 634 52.72 -3.65 18.34
C LEU A 634 51.43 -2.96 18.84
N LEU A 635 51.55 -1.86 19.58
CA LEU A 635 50.40 -1.07 20.04
C LEU A 635 49.62 -0.43 18.88
N LYS A 636 50.31 0.17 17.90
CA LYS A 636 49.68 0.71 16.68
C LYS A 636 48.89 -0.37 15.94
N ARG A 637 49.46 -1.57 15.80
CA ARG A 637 48.78 -2.72 15.19
C ARG A 637 47.53 -3.14 15.96
N ARG A 638 47.60 -3.21 17.30
CA ARG A 638 46.46 -3.53 18.16
C ARG A 638 45.35 -2.47 18.05
N LYS A 639 45.70 -1.18 18.08
CA LYS A 639 44.73 -0.08 17.87
C LYS A 639 44.01 -0.19 16.54
N LYS A 640 44.73 -0.46 15.45
CA LYS A 640 44.13 -0.62 14.11
C LYS A 640 43.13 -1.78 14.07
N VAL A 641 43.51 -2.96 14.59
CA VAL A 641 42.64 -4.14 14.63
C VAL A 641 41.42 -3.91 15.53
N THR A 642 41.60 -3.32 16.71
CA THR A 642 40.47 -3.00 17.59
C THR A 642 39.53 -1.99 16.94
N LYS A 643 40.05 -0.96 16.27
CA LYS A 643 39.23 0.01 15.52
C LYS A 643 38.39 -0.67 14.43
N LEU A 644 38.95 -1.61 13.69
CA LEU A 644 38.21 -2.40 12.70
C LEU A 644 37.03 -3.14 13.34
N LEU A 645 37.28 -3.87 14.42
CA LEU A 645 36.28 -4.71 15.06
C LEU A 645 35.17 -3.87 15.72
N LEU A 646 35.52 -2.70 16.27
CA LEU A 646 34.56 -1.70 16.74
C LEU A 646 33.64 -1.21 15.63
N ILE A 647 34.20 -0.89 14.46
CA ILE A 647 33.41 -0.45 13.30
C ILE A 647 32.45 -1.57 12.88
N ILE A 648 32.91 -2.82 12.84
CA ILE A 648 32.07 -3.97 12.51
C ILE A 648 30.94 -4.13 13.53
N THR A 649 31.24 -4.11 14.83
CA THR A 649 30.22 -4.22 15.88
C THR A 649 29.22 -3.07 15.83
N ALA A 650 29.69 -1.82 15.67
CA ALA A 650 28.81 -0.66 15.60
C ALA A 650 27.91 -0.70 14.36
N LEU A 651 28.47 -1.07 13.20
CA LEU A 651 27.70 -1.23 11.96
C LEU A 651 26.63 -2.32 12.13
N HIS A 652 26.98 -3.44 12.76
CA HIS A 652 26.02 -4.50 13.05
C HIS A 652 24.85 -4.00 13.91
N GLY A 653 25.14 -3.27 14.99
CA GLY A 653 24.10 -2.71 15.85
C GLY A 653 23.20 -1.71 15.13
N VAL A 654 23.77 -0.78 14.37
CA VAL A 654 23.02 0.24 13.62
C VAL A 654 22.14 -0.39 12.54
N CYS A 655 22.63 -1.42 11.85
CA CYS A 655 21.87 -2.09 10.80
C CYS A 655 20.81 -3.05 11.34
N LEU A 656 21.03 -3.66 12.51
CA LEU A 656 20.09 -4.58 13.15
C LEU A 656 18.97 -3.86 13.90
N PHE A 657 19.28 -2.71 14.51
CA PHE A 657 18.35 -1.98 15.38
C PHE A 657 16.97 -1.67 14.75
N PRO A 658 16.87 -1.15 13.50
CA PRO A 658 15.58 -0.84 12.90
C PRO A 658 14.69 -2.08 12.74
N ASP A 659 15.29 -3.21 12.36
CA ASP A 659 14.58 -4.47 12.18
C ASP A 659 14.06 -5.01 13.53
N THR A 660 14.95 -5.11 14.53
CA THR A 660 14.56 -5.57 15.87
C THR A 660 13.47 -4.71 16.50
N VAL A 661 13.58 -3.38 16.40
CA VAL A 661 12.57 -2.47 16.97
C VAL A 661 11.24 -2.58 16.22
N THR A 662 11.26 -2.59 14.88
CA THR A 662 10.02 -2.72 14.10
C THR A 662 9.36 -4.09 14.29
N TYR A 663 10.14 -5.14 14.50
CA TYR A 663 9.64 -6.47 14.86
C TYR A 663 8.91 -6.45 16.20
N VAL A 664 9.49 -5.87 17.26
CA VAL A 664 8.79 -5.73 18.55
C VAL A 664 7.53 -4.88 18.38
N LEU A 665 7.65 -3.69 17.80
CA LEU A 665 6.52 -2.77 17.64
C LEU A 665 5.36 -3.38 16.86
N SER A 666 5.62 -4.33 15.97
CA SER A 666 4.58 -5.01 15.20
C SER A 666 3.54 -5.74 16.05
N TYR A 667 3.92 -6.16 17.26
CA TYR A 667 3.02 -6.80 18.25
C TYR A 667 2.45 -5.81 19.29
N PHE A 668 2.75 -4.52 19.13
CA PHE A 668 2.23 -3.39 19.92
C PHE A 668 1.46 -2.37 19.08
N GLY A 669 0.98 -2.76 17.89
CA GLY A 669 0.10 -1.94 17.05
C GLY A 669 0.77 -1.32 15.82
N PHE A 670 2.07 -1.55 15.60
CA PHE A 670 2.72 -1.24 14.33
C PHE A 670 2.43 -2.32 13.27
N GLN A 671 2.48 -1.98 11.99
CA GLN A 671 2.16 -2.95 10.94
C GLN A 671 3.34 -3.91 10.69
N TYR A 672 3.16 -5.21 11.01
CA TYR A 672 4.10 -6.28 10.64
C TYR A 672 4.32 -6.30 9.12
N GLY A 673 5.58 -6.42 8.68
CA GLY A 673 5.92 -6.43 7.26
C GLY A 673 5.77 -5.08 6.53
N SER A 674 5.67 -3.96 7.28
CA SER A 674 5.68 -2.60 6.74
C SER A 674 6.95 -2.30 5.90
N ILE A 675 6.95 -1.17 5.19
CA ILE A 675 8.14 -0.70 4.46
C ILE A 675 9.32 -0.53 5.43
N ALA A 676 9.08 -0.02 6.65
CA ALA A 676 10.11 0.12 7.66
C ALA A 676 10.74 -1.23 8.06
N TYR A 677 9.91 -2.26 8.25
CA TYR A 677 10.38 -3.62 8.52
C TYR A 677 11.23 -4.17 7.36
N LYS A 678 10.73 -4.06 6.12
CA LYS A 678 11.45 -4.50 4.92
C LYS A 678 12.79 -3.77 4.72
N VAL A 679 12.82 -2.46 4.99
CA VAL A 679 14.06 -1.66 4.97
C VAL A 679 15.02 -2.14 6.07
N GLY A 680 14.52 -2.46 7.26
CA GLY A 680 15.30 -3.09 8.33
C GLY A 680 15.99 -4.38 7.86
N THR A 681 15.24 -5.29 7.25
CA THR A 681 15.80 -6.56 6.74
C THR A 681 16.85 -6.34 5.64
N VAL A 682 16.66 -5.34 4.77
CA VAL A 682 17.68 -4.94 3.77
C VAL A 682 18.93 -4.43 4.46
N LEU A 683 18.82 -3.61 5.52
CA LEU A 683 19.96 -3.12 6.28
C LEU A 683 20.74 -4.26 6.95
N VAL A 684 20.05 -5.26 7.51
CA VAL A 684 20.67 -6.48 8.05
C VAL A 684 21.48 -7.21 6.96
N CYS A 685 20.90 -7.37 5.77
CA CYS A 685 21.58 -7.99 4.63
C CYS A 685 22.82 -7.19 4.17
N VAL A 686 22.72 -5.86 4.12
CA VAL A 686 23.84 -4.97 3.81
C VAL A 686 24.98 -5.16 4.82
N ASN A 687 24.66 -5.19 6.11
CA ASN A 687 25.66 -5.41 7.16
C ASN A 687 26.42 -6.73 6.97
N SER A 688 25.71 -7.85 6.75
CA SER A 688 26.33 -9.15 6.48
C SER A 688 27.16 -9.17 5.19
N THR A 689 26.88 -8.26 4.26
CA THR A 689 27.59 -8.15 2.97
C THR A 689 28.85 -7.28 3.04
N VAL A 690 28.88 -6.28 3.94
CA VAL A 690 29.95 -5.27 4.01
C VAL A 690 31.22 -5.80 4.71
N ASN A 691 31.10 -6.83 5.55
CA ASN A 691 32.18 -7.37 6.38
C ASN A 691 33.48 -7.70 5.60
N PRO A 692 33.45 -8.45 4.48
CA PRO A 692 34.63 -8.70 3.63
C PRO A 692 35.38 -7.45 3.19
N PHE A 693 34.66 -6.37 2.87
CA PHE A 693 35.25 -5.10 2.44
C PHE A 693 35.99 -4.42 3.59
N LEU A 694 35.40 -4.43 4.79
CA LEU A 694 36.04 -3.87 5.99
C LEU A 694 37.36 -4.58 6.31
N TYR A 695 37.41 -5.92 6.17
CA TYR A 695 38.65 -6.68 6.35
C TYR A 695 39.71 -6.30 5.33
N SER A 696 39.30 -6.17 4.06
CA SER A 696 40.20 -5.81 2.97
C SER A 696 40.79 -4.40 3.14
N LEU A 697 40.00 -3.41 3.57
CA LEU A 697 40.47 -2.03 3.72
C LEU A 697 41.55 -1.90 4.81
N GLN A 698 41.49 -2.74 5.86
CA GLN A 698 42.34 -2.54 7.03
C GLN A 698 43.51 -3.51 7.16
N SER A 699 43.44 -4.71 6.56
CA SER A 699 44.52 -5.71 6.65
C SER A 699 45.31 -5.83 5.34
N GLU A 700 46.54 -5.28 5.33
CA GLU A 700 47.45 -5.43 4.18
C GLU A 700 47.77 -6.88 3.87
N ARG A 701 47.94 -7.71 4.91
CA ARG A 701 48.19 -9.14 4.76
C ARG A 701 47.01 -9.84 4.10
N PHE A 702 45.79 -9.48 4.49
CA PHE A 702 44.58 -10.00 3.88
C PHE A 702 44.48 -9.57 2.41
N ARG A 703 44.72 -8.29 2.08
CA ARG A 703 44.74 -7.82 0.67
C ARG A 703 45.78 -8.53 -0.19
N ARG A 704 46.99 -8.74 0.33
CA ARG A 704 48.05 -9.48 -0.39
C ARG A 704 47.61 -10.91 -0.67
N SER A 705 47.08 -11.59 0.33
CA SER A 705 46.59 -12.97 0.23
C SER A 705 45.40 -13.08 -0.74
N LEU A 706 44.48 -12.11 -0.72
CA LEU A 706 43.36 -12.02 -1.64
C LEU A 706 43.83 -11.81 -3.08
N ARG A 707 44.81 -10.94 -3.31
CA ARG A 707 45.41 -10.75 -4.65
C ARG A 707 46.06 -12.03 -5.16
N GLN A 708 46.80 -12.74 -4.31
CA GLN A 708 47.41 -14.03 -4.70
C GLN A 708 46.35 -15.06 -5.08
N LEU A 709 45.25 -15.15 -4.31
CA LEU A 709 44.13 -16.05 -4.61
C LEU A 709 43.49 -15.72 -5.98
N LEU A 710 43.25 -14.44 -6.26
CA LEU A 710 42.66 -14.01 -7.52
C LEU A 710 43.61 -14.20 -8.71
N GLN A 711 44.91 -13.99 -8.53
CA GLN A 711 45.94 -14.23 -9.56
C GLN A 711 46.13 -15.72 -9.87
N CYS A 712 45.99 -16.61 -8.88
CA CYS A 712 45.99 -18.06 -9.12
C CYS A 712 44.77 -18.52 -9.93
N CYS A 713 43.60 -17.88 -9.77
CA CYS A 713 42.42 -18.13 -10.59
C CYS A 713 42.62 -17.72 -12.07
N GLU A 714 43.29 -16.60 -12.34
CA GLU A 714 43.64 -16.21 -13.72
C GLU A 714 44.60 -17.20 -14.38
N LYS A 715 45.60 -17.71 -13.65
CA LYS A 715 46.52 -18.74 -14.17
C LYS A 715 45.84 -20.11 -14.36
N CYS A 716 44.86 -20.48 -13.52
CA CYS A 716 44.13 -21.75 -13.67
C CYS A 716 43.12 -21.75 -14.84
N LEU A 717 42.58 -20.60 -15.22
CA LEU A 717 41.68 -20.47 -16.38
C LEU A 717 42.42 -20.59 -17.72
N VAL A 718 43.69 -20.20 -17.77
CA VAL A 718 44.54 -20.33 -18.97
C VAL A 718 45.17 -21.72 -19.09
N VAL A 719 45.46 -22.41 -17.98
CA VAL A 719 46.18 -23.70 -17.98
C VAL A 719 45.27 -24.92 -18.15
N ARG A 720 43.93 -24.79 -18.08
CA ARG A 720 43.00 -25.93 -18.23
C ARG A 720 42.38 -26.11 -19.63
N CYS A 721 42.74 -25.28 -20.61
CA CYS A 721 42.16 -25.36 -21.97
C CYS A 721 43.13 -25.85 -23.06
N TRP A 722 44.39 -26.15 -22.74
CA TRP A 722 45.33 -26.72 -23.70
C TRP A 722 45.99 -28.00 -23.14
N GLU A 723 45.85 -29.08 -23.91
CA GLU A 723 46.54 -30.38 -23.83
C GLU A 723 46.03 -31.44 -22.83
N ARG A 724 44.84 -31.97 -23.14
CA ARG A 724 44.72 -33.42 -23.39
C ARG A 724 44.72 -33.65 -24.90
N ARG A 725 45.87 -34.03 -25.47
CA ARG A 725 45.93 -34.87 -26.66
C ARG A 725 46.97 -35.94 -26.37
N ASP A 726 46.47 -37.16 -26.22
CA ASP A 726 47.29 -38.36 -26.23
C ASP A 726 48.02 -38.48 -27.57
N VAL A 727 49.34 -38.48 -27.54
CA VAL A 727 50.15 -39.17 -28.55
C VAL A 727 51.12 -40.06 -27.78
N ILE A 728 50.90 -41.36 -27.91
CA ILE A 728 51.78 -42.44 -27.51
C ILE A 728 53.00 -42.40 -28.44
N VAL A 729 54.20 -42.27 -27.87
CA VAL A 729 55.43 -42.85 -28.45
C VAL A 729 56.24 -43.48 -27.31
N VAL A 730 56.62 -44.73 -27.56
CA VAL A 730 57.33 -45.67 -26.69
C VAL A 730 58.81 -45.72 -27.11
N ASN A 731 59.72 -45.89 -26.14
CA ASN A 731 61.18 -46.19 -26.21
C ASN A 731 62.08 -45.06 -26.78
N ASP A 732 63.31 -44.79 -26.32
CA ASP A 732 64.44 -45.58 -25.75
C ASP A 732 65.25 -44.71 -24.75
N ILE A 733 65.72 -45.24 -23.61
CA ILE A 733 67.09 -45.75 -23.34
C ILE A 733 68.25 -44.75 -23.52
N GLN A 734 68.91 -44.45 -22.37
CA GLN A 734 70.35 -44.16 -22.14
C GLN A 734 71.04 -43.03 -22.96
N MET A 735 71.75 -42.06 -22.39
CA MET A 735 73.07 -42.18 -21.77
C MET A 735 73.62 -40.77 -21.46
N ARG A 736 74.70 -40.78 -20.67
CA ARG A 736 75.42 -39.68 -20.03
C ARG A 736 75.98 -38.62 -20.97
N GLY A 737 76.23 -37.45 -20.39
CA GLY A 737 77.12 -36.38 -20.84
C GLY A 737 77.18 -35.31 -19.78
#